data_AF-A0A354RF68-F1
#
_entry.id   AF-A0A354RF68-F1
#
_cell.length_a   1.000
_cell.length_b   1.000
_cell.length_c   1.000
_cell.angle_alpha   90.00
_cell.angle_beta   90.00
_cell.angle_gamma   90.00
#
_symmetry.space_group_name_H-M   'P 1'
#
loop_
_entity.id
_entity.type
_entity.pdbx_description
1 polymer ?
#
loop_
_entity_poly.entity_id
_entity_poly.type
_entity_poly.pdbx_seq_one_letter_code
_entity_poly.pdbx_strand_id
1 'polypeptide(L)'
;MNKSTIFLILPFLFFSPLVGQQEVQTIEPKGAIIIAGLEGQVTVINNATQVALPPGSVKAGGILFDGHTVKTGPASKIILLLSNGTVTTVKSDSALNIKKFTQAKFDPGATKLSELEGEPSSSDTLIDLEIGDMVVDIKKLDKKSSFNIESPVGTAGIRGTRVGMNIRPAPGGGFVSKIVVPKGLIAFTPPPPPPPPPGTPPPPPPEPVPVAAGQTVAPSVSATGTVSAPPVPAPAPAAELASVNADLDTAVESTADVSVAEVATAVTEVAETAPAEAPAETAPADEPAEEPSDEPSDEPAPADEPSDEPSDEPAPADEPSDEPAPADEPSDEPAPSDEPAPADEPAPADESAPADEPAAPADEPAASSEAAPAETAPAEAASTESTADTAAPADAPVVDETAIMESDPEKKLAQQGKEGGEKAAEKEALEDAGIIDLTKDDESGASVDDIVSVVETAAESGGLEGITSDSLETFIEVVEVAAESVAEQGTAGDSDLLENVGKNMKTLVEIKEVAGDSATGDGLKSIVANADKAADLKEVVVKADAAGTTESLGTVFENADQATELKEMVVKAEETGSGGSLDSLLKNADQATNLKQMVEKAEKTGAEESLGMLFTNADQASNLMEMVDKAEKTGASESLGNLFA
;
A
#
# COMPACT_ATOMS: atom_id res chain seq x y z
N MET A 1 100.18 -20.63 21.45
CA MET A 1 100.15 -19.32 22.13
C MET A 1 99.09 -18.51 21.41
N ASN A 2 97.95 -18.07 21.96
CA ASN A 2 97.49 -17.91 23.33
C ASN A 2 96.01 -18.31 23.45
N LYS A 3 95.61 -18.75 24.65
CA LYS A 3 94.23 -18.95 25.10
C LYS A 3 93.65 -17.62 25.58
N SER A 4 92.38 -17.34 25.32
CA SER A 4 91.39 -16.92 26.34
C SER A 4 90.01 -16.71 25.74
N THR A 5 89.02 -17.38 26.33
CA THR A 5 87.58 -17.24 26.12
C THR A 5 87.07 -16.02 26.90
N ILE A 6 86.20 -15.19 26.31
CA ILE A 6 85.24 -14.33 27.04
C ILE A 6 83.95 -14.24 26.22
N PHE A 7 82.85 -14.55 26.89
CA PHE A 7 81.45 -14.40 26.47
C PHE A 7 81.07 -12.90 26.53
N LEU A 8 80.43 -12.37 25.49
CA LEU A 8 79.70 -11.10 25.56
C LEU A 8 78.29 -11.34 25.00
N ILE A 9 77.31 -11.25 25.90
CA ILE A 9 75.87 -11.28 25.62
C ILE A 9 75.52 -9.97 24.90
N LEU A 10 75.00 -10.06 23.67
CA LEU A 10 74.44 -8.94 22.93
C LEU A 10 72.92 -8.94 23.14
N PRO A 11 72.28 -7.84 23.57
CA PRO A 11 70.83 -7.79 23.68
C PRO A 11 70.22 -7.75 22.26
N PHE A 12 69.32 -8.69 22.01
CA PHE A 12 68.41 -8.67 20.86
C PHE A 12 67.47 -7.48 21.03
N LEU A 13 67.66 -6.42 20.24
CA LEU A 13 66.67 -5.36 20.06
C LEU A 13 65.52 -5.97 19.24
N PHE A 14 64.42 -6.30 19.93
CA PHE A 14 63.12 -6.54 19.30
C PHE A 14 62.68 -5.24 18.61
N PHE A 15 62.77 -5.20 17.29
CA PHE A 15 62.09 -4.22 16.46
C PHE A 15 60.64 -4.71 16.31
N SER A 16 59.73 -4.25 17.16
CA SER A 16 58.30 -4.40 16.91
C SER A 16 57.93 -3.52 15.71
N PRO A 17 57.30 -4.04 14.65
CA PRO A 17 56.63 -3.19 13.69
C PRO A 17 55.42 -2.58 14.40
N LEU A 18 55.46 -1.27 14.60
CA LEU A 18 54.28 -0.47 14.87
C LEU A 18 53.39 -0.57 13.63
N VAL A 19 52.49 -1.54 13.63
CA VAL A 19 51.36 -1.56 12.70
C VAL A 19 50.52 -0.36 13.10
N GLY A 20 50.71 0.75 12.39
CA GLY A 20 49.76 1.84 12.39
C GLY A 20 48.44 1.25 11.92
N GLN A 21 47.48 1.14 12.83
CA GLN A 21 46.10 0.88 12.51
C GLN A 21 45.64 2.11 11.71
N GLN A 22 45.78 2.06 10.39
CA GLN A 22 44.97 2.91 9.52
C GLN A 22 43.53 2.51 9.83
N GLU A 23 42.78 3.41 10.45
CA GLU A 23 41.33 3.35 10.41
C GLU A 23 40.95 3.25 8.93
N VAL A 24 40.42 2.09 8.56
CA VAL A 24 39.81 1.89 7.26
C VAL A 24 38.57 2.78 7.28
N GLN A 25 38.68 3.99 6.73
CA GLN A 25 37.49 4.77 6.39
C GLN A 25 36.71 3.94 5.37
N THR A 26 35.66 3.28 5.84
CA THR A 26 34.68 2.61 4.99
C THR A 26 33.99 3.68 4.17
N ILE A 27 34.34 3.79 2.89
CA ILE A 27 33.60 4.60 1.93
C ILE A 27 32.20 3.99 1.87
N GLU A 28 31.21 4.67 2.46
CA GLU A 28 29.81 4.28 2.30
C GLU A 28 29.45 4.41 0.81
N PRO A 29 28.86 3.38 0.19
CA PRO A 29 28.49 3.46 -1.22
C PRO A 29 27.46 4.57 -1.43
N LYS A 30 27.71 5.46 -2.40
CA LYS A 30 26.75 6.49 -2.82
C LYS A 30 25.54 5.83 -3.48
N GLY A 31 24.35 6.33 -3.20
CA GLY A 31 23.14 6.00 -3.95
C GLY A 31 23.11 6.72 -5.31
N ALA A 32 22.25 6.26 -6.21
CA ALA A 32 22.05 6.87 -7.53
C ALA A 32 20.64 7.42 -7.71
N ILE A 33 20.54 8.52 -8.44
CA ILE A 33 19.29 9.21 -8.68
C ILE A 33 19.08 9.32 -10.19
N ILE A 34 18.09 8.63 -10.71
CA ILE A 34 17.76 8.62 -12.13
C ILE A 34 16.77 9.75 -12.41
N ILE A 35 17.04 10.55 -13.44
CA ILE A 35 16.07 11.48 -14.00
C ILE A 35 15.07 10.66 -14.82
N ALA A 36 13.91 10.37 -14.24
CA ALA A 36 12.88 9.58 -14.90
C ALA A 36 12.18 10.37 -16.02
N GLY A 37 11.95 11.67 -15.78
CA GLY A 37 11.31 12.55 -16.74
C GLY A 37 11.58 14.01 -16.43
N LEU A 38 11.50 14.88 -17.42
CA LEU A 38 11.58 16.32 -17.22
C LEU A 38 10.82 17.07 -18.32
N GLU A 39 10.23 18.20 -17.95
CA GLU A 39 9.55 19.12 -18.85
C GLU A 39 10.04 20.55 -18.59
N GLY A 40 10.11 21.35 -19.65
CA GLY A 40 10.53 22.74 -19.56
C GLY A 40 12.04 22.91 -19.33
N GLN A 41 12.40 23.97 -18.62
CA GLN A 41 13.78 24.32 -18.33
C GLN A 41 14.22 23.71 -17.00
N VAL A 42 15.17 22.79 -17.06
CA VAL A 42 15.81 22.20 -15.88
C VAL A 42 17.32 22.38 -15.97
N THR A 43 17.93 22.83 -14.88
CA THR A 43 19.38 22.97 -14.74
C THR A 43 19.82 22.18 -13.52
N VAL A 44 20.87 21.38 -13.66
CA VAL A 44 21.51 20.70 -12.53
C VAL A 44 22.89 21.25 -12.34
N ILE A 45 23.25 21.61 -11.10
CA ILE A 45 24.53 22.22 -10.75
C ILE A 45 25.30 21.23 -9.87
N ASN A 46 26.57 21.01 -10.17
CA ASN A 46 27.46 20.27 -9.29
C ASN A 46 28.00 21.22 -8.21
N ASN A 47 27.69 20.97 -6.94
CA ASN A 47 27.96 21.88 -5.83
C ASN A 47 29.46 22.02 -5.53
N ALA A 48 30.28 21.02 -5.86
CA ALA A 48 31.73 21.10 -5.67
C ALA A 48 32.37 22.05 -6.69
N THR A 49 31.95 21.97 -7.95
CA THR A 49 32.53 22.78 -9.04
C THR A 49 31.80 24.10 -9.28
N GLN A 50 30.56 24.21 -8.78
CA GLN A 50 29.62 25.31 -9.08
C GLN A 50 29.31 25.44 -10.58
N VAL A 51 29.51 24.37 -11.35
CA VAL A 51 29.25 24.34 -12.79
C VAL A 51 27.97 23.55 -13.08
N ALA A 52 27.16 24.07 -14.00
CA ALA A 52 25.99 23.34 -14.49
C ALA A 52 26.43 22.10 -15.27
N LEU A 53 25.76 20.99 -15.03
CA LEU A 53 25.96 19.76 -15.80
C LEU A 53 25.65 20.01 -17.28
N PRO A 54 26.37 19.35 -18.20
CA PRO A 54 26.12 19.48 -19.63
C PRO A 54 24.66 19.15 -19.98
N PRO A 55 24.03 19.83 -20.95
CA PRO A 55 22.64 19.53 -21.34
C PRO A 55 22.41 18.07 -21.76
N GLY A 56 23.45 17.38 -22.24
CA GLY A 56 23.38 15.97 -22.62
C GLY A 56 23.26 14.99 -21.45
N SER A 57 23.58 15.40 -20.21
CA SER A 57 23.40 14.59 -19.00
C SER A 57 22.11 14.91 -18.25
N VAL A 58 21.51 16.09 -18.49
CA VAL A 58 20.21 16.48 -17.91
C VAL A 58 19.09 16.09 -18.88
N LYS A 59 18.78 14.79 -18.92
CA LYS A 59 17.76 14.17 -19.78
C LYS A 59 17.15 12.96 -19.08
N ALA A 60 16.02 12.44 -19.57
CA ALA A 60 15.49 11.16 -19.11
C ALA A 60 16.56 10.06 -19.21
N GLY A 61 16.69 9.24 -18.16
CA GLY A 61 17.75 8.26 -17.96
C GLY A 61 19.11 8.84 -17.53
N GLY A 62 19.22 10.17 -17.37
CA GLY A 62 20.41 10.80 -16.79
C GLY A 62 20.56 10.47 -15.31
N ILE A 63 21.79 10.42 -14.81
CA ILE A 63 22.10 10.01 -13.43
C ILE A 63 22.66 11.19 -12.65
N LEU A 64 22.12 11.38 -11.46
CA LEU A 64 22.55 12.32 -10.43
C LEU A 64 22.96 11.55 -9.17
N PHE A 65 23.64 12.24 -8.27
CA PHE A 65 24.05 11.76 -6.95
C PHE A 65 24.14 12.95 -5.99
N ASP A 66 24.46 12.68 -4.72
CA ASP A 66 24.67 13.71 -3.71
C ASP A 66 25.73 14.76 -4.12
N GLY A 67 25.55 15.99 -3.66
CA GLY A 67 26.34 17.14 -4.10
C GLY A 67 25.84 17.79 -5.40
N HIS A 68 24.65 17.44 -5.88
CA HIS A 68 23.99 18.17 -6.97
C HIS A 68 22.81 19.02 -6.47
N THR A 69 22.61 20.17 -7.11
CA THR A 69 21.41 21.01 -6.94
C THR A 69 20.61 21.05 -8.23
N VAL A 70 19.34 20.66 -8.16
CA VAL A 70 18.39 20.68 -9.26
C VAL A 70 17.57 21.97 -9.20
N LYS A 71 17.47 22.70 -10.31
CA LYS A 71 16.68 23.92 -10.45
C LYS A 71 15.72 23.82 -11.63
N THR A 72 14.45 24.15 -11.39
CA THR A 72 13.38 24.17 -12.38
C THR A 72 12.94 25.60 -12.66
N GLY A 73 12.73 25.93 -13.93
CA GLY A 73 12.18 27.23 -14.33
C GLY A 73 10.65 27.30 -14.25
N PRO A 74 10.06 28.39 -14.76
CA PRO A 74 8.62 28.52 -14.90
C PRO A 74 8.05 27.42 -15.80
N ALA A 75 6.86 26.91 -15.46
CA ALA A 75 6.18 25.83 -16.20
C ALA A 75 7.07 24.62 -16.52
N SER A 76 7.99 24.32 -15.60
CA SER A 76 8.95 23.22 -15.71
C SER A 76 8.72 22.22 -14.58
N LYS A 77 9.10 20.96 -14.78
CA LYS A 77 9.09 19.92 -13.76
C LYS A 77 10.16 18.89 -14.03
N ILE A 78 10.64 18.21 -12.99
CA ILE A 78 11.55 17.06 -13.10
C ILE A 78 11.12 15.98 -12.12
N ILE A 79 11.11 14.74 -12.62
CA ILE A 79 10.80 13.53 -11.87
C ILE A 79 12.11 12.79 -11.65
N LEU A 80 12.43 12.52 -10.38
CA LEU A 80 13.63 11.85 -9.94
C LEU A 80 13.26 10.54 -9.26
N LEU A 81 13.94 9.47 -9.63
CA LEU A 81 13.83 8.14 -9.03
C LEU A 81 15.14 7.82 -8.30
N LEU A 82 15.09 7.74 -6.98
CA LEU A 82 16.24 7.37 -6.15
C LEU A 82 16.38 5.85 -6.12
N SER A 83 17.61 5.36 -5.97
CA SER A 83 17.89 3.92 -5.93
C SER A 83 17.33 3.18 -4.71
N ASN A 84 16.82 3.90 -3.70
CA ASN A 84 16.05 3.34 -2.60
C ASN A 84 14.54 3.19 -2.90
N GLY A 85 14.10 3.52 -4.12
CA GLY A 85 12.70 3.43 -4.53
C GLY A 85 11.90 4.70 -4.30
N THR A 86 12.49 5.75 -3.71
CA THR A 86 11.82 7.04 -3.54
C THR A 86 11.62 7.71 -4.90
N VAL A 87 10.40 8.16 -5.18
CA VAL A 87 10.06 8.96 -6.35
C VAL A 87 9.74 10.39 -5.91
N THR A 88 10.37 11.38 -6.53
CA THR A 88 10.03 12.79 -6.27
C THR A 88 9.80 13.56 -7.56
N THR A 89 8.81 14.44 -7.53
CA THR A 89 8.64 15.48 -8.54
C THR A 89 8.95 16.84 -7.94
N VAL A 90 9.92 17.52 -8.52
CA VAL A 90 10.23 18.93 -8.26
C VAL A 90 9.53 19.76 -9.34
N LYS A 91 8.58 20.60 -8.95
CA LYS A 91 7.74 21.36 -9.90
C LYS A 91 8.37 22.70 -10.24
N SER A 92 7.59 23.63 -10.81
CA SER A 92 8.10 24.89 -11.36
C SER A 92 8.72 25.79 -10.30
N ASP A 93 9.67 26.61 -10.73
CA ASP A 93 10.31 27.65 -9.90
C ASP A 93 10.85 27.11 -8.56
N SER A 94 11.51 25.95 -8.63
CA SER A 94 11.96 25.21 -7.46
C SER A 94 13.47 24.96 -7.49
N ALA A 95 14.07 24.83 -6.31
CA ALA A 95 15.46 24.46 -6.14
C ALA A 95 15.58 23.38 -5.05
N LEU A 96 16.09 22.20 -5.45
CA LEU A 96 16.30 21.05 -4.57
C LEU A 96 17.81 20.73 -4.53
N ASN A 97 18.41 20.80 -3.36
CA ASN A 97 19.79 20.43 -3.12
C ASN A 97 19.86 19.02 -2.53
N ILE A 98 20.60 18.13 -3.18
CA ILE A 98 20.77 16.74 -2.78
C ILE A 98 22.03 16.69 -1.92
N LYS A 99 21.88 16.84 -0.59
CA LYS A 99 23.02 17.00 0.33
C LYS A 99 23.74 15.69 0.59
N LYS A 100 22.99 14.63 0.88
CA LYS A 100 23.50 13.29 1.15
C LYS A 100 22.57 12.25 0.56
N PHE A 101 23.16 11.23 -0.05
CA PHE A 101 22.46 10.02 -0.43
C PHE A 101 23.43 8.85 -0.47
N THR A 102 23.49 8.09 0.62
CA THR A 102 24.26 6.83 0.70
C THR A 102 23.31 5.66 0.79
N GLN A 103 23.71 4.52 0.24
CA GLN A 103 22.89 3.31 0.22
C GLN A 103 23.76 2.06 0.24
N ALA A 104 23.41 1.10 1.09
CA ALA A 104 24.08 -0.19 1.13
C ALA A 104 23.88 -0.96 -0.20
N LYS A 105 24.82 -1.84 -0.55
CA LYS A 105 24.67 -2.68 -1.75
C LYS A 105 23.46 -3.59 -1.62
N PHE A 106 22.74 -3.78 -2.72
CA PHE A 106 21.56 -4.64 -2.81
C PHE A 106 21.65 -5.58 -4.01
N ASP A 107 20.88 -6.67 -3.96
CA ASP A 107 20.76 -7.62 -5.07
C ASP A 107 19.69 -7.12 -6.05
N PRO A 108 20.01 -6.99 -7.36
CA PRO A 108 19.02 -6.60 -8.37
C PRO A 108 17.97 -7.68 -8.69
N GLY A 109 17.88 -8.79 -7.94
CA GLY A 109 16.98 -9.92 -8.20
C GLY A 109 15.48 -9.62 -8.31
N ALA A 110 15.02 -8.42 -7.96
CA ALA A 110 13.65 -7.95 -8.21
C ALA A 110 13.48 -7.33 -9.60
N THR A 111 12.31 -7.55 -10.22
CA THR A 111 12.09 -7.17 -11.63
C THR A 111 11.88 -5.66 -11.81
N LYS A 112 11.09 -5.01 -10.95
CA LYS A 112 10.84 -3.56 -11.01
C LYS A 112 10.96 -2.88 -9.65
N LEU A 113 11.46 -1.64 -9.64
CA LEU A 113 11.65 -0.86 -8.41
C LEU A 113 10.31 -0.35 -7.84
N SER A 114 9.32 -0.14 -8.71
CA SER A 114 7.95 0.26 -8.33
C SER A 114 7.23 -0.85 -7.54
N GLU A 115 7.45 -2.12 -7.88
CA GLU A 115 6.80 -3.30 -7.31
C GLU A 115 7.33 -3.69 -5.93
N LEU A 116 8.40 -3.05 -5.44
CA LEU A 116 8.91 -3.29 -4.09
C LEU A 116 8.05 -2.57 -3.04
N GLU A 117 7.65 -3.28 -1.98
CA GLU A 117 6.93 -2.66 -0.85
C GLU A 117 7.84 -1.76 0.00
N GLY A 118 9.11 -2.15 0.15
CA GLY A 118 10.14 -1.43 0.88
C GLY A 118 11.32 -1.02 0.00
N GLU A 119 12.28 -0.31 0.59
CA GLU A 119 13.55 -0.04 -0.09
C GLU A 119 14.38 -1.33 -0.29
N PRO A 120 15.18 -1.41 -1.36
CA PRO A 120 15.99 -2.60 -1.65
C PRO A 120 17.15 -2.82 -0.69
N SER A 121 17.55 -1.77 0.05
CA SER A 121 18.56 -1.83 1.11
C SER A 121 18.58 -0.52 1.89
N SER A 122 19.22 -0.56 3.06
CA SER A 122 19.28 0.59 3.96
C SER A 122 19.99 1.79 3.33
N SER A 123 19.41 2.99 3.53
CA SER A 123 19.83 4.24 2.92
C SER A 123 19.82 5.42 3.90
N ASP A 124 20.71 6.38 3.70
CA ASP A 124 20.70 7.67 4.42
C ASP A 124 20.54 8.80 3.41
N THR A 125 19.37 9.44 3.44
CA THR A 125 18.98 10.48 2.50
C THR A 125 18.75 11.80 3.21
N LEU A 126 19.50 12.83 2.82
CA LEU A 126 19.30 14.21 3.24
C LEU A 126 19.18 15.10 1.99
N ILE A 127 18.02 15.71 1.84
CA ILE A 127 17.73 16.65 0.76
C ILE A 127 17.26 17.98 1.34
N ASP A 128 17.46 19.07 0.62
CA ASP A 128 17.13 20.43 1.06
C ASP A 128 16.32 21.14 -0.01
N LEU A 129 15.04 21.39 0.28
CA LEU A 129 14.15 22.15 -0.58
C LEU A 129 14.29 23.64 -0.23
N GLU A 130 15.14 24.34 -0.97
CA GLU A 130 15.47 25.74 -0.73
C GLU A 130 14.27 26.67 -1.01
N ILE A 131 13.53 26.37 -2.08
CA ILE A 131 12.33 27.07 -2.52
C ILE A 131 11.56 26.19 -3.51
N GLY A 132 10.25 26.35 -3.62
CA GLY A 132 9.49 25.69 -4.68
C GLY A 132 8.37 24.77 -4.22
N ASP A 133 7.90 23.93 -5.12
CA ASP A 133 6.99 22.83 -4.80
C ASP A 133 7.68 21.50 -5.08
N MET A 134 7.51 20.57 -4.15
CA MET A 134 7.98 19.21 -4.26
C MET A 134 6.87 18.27 -3.79
N VAL A 135 6.71 17.16 -4.50
CA VAL A 135 5.98 16.01 -4.00
C VAL A 135 6.92 14.81 -3.97
N VAL A 136 6.78 13.98 -2.95
CA VAL A 136 7.62 12.78 -2.77
C VAL A 136 6.78 11.59 -2.33
N ASP A 137 7.04 10.43 -2.94
CA ASP A 137 6.57 9.11 -2.53
C ASP A 137 7.78 8.31 -2.05
N ILE A 138 7.80 7.97 -0.76
CA ILE A 138 8.93 7.36 -0.07
C ILE A 138 8.50 5.95 0.32
N LYS A 139 9.22 4.93 -0.17
CA LYS A 139 9.01 3.53 0.19
C LYS A 139 9.18 3.32 1.69
N LYS A 140 8.66 2.20 2.21
CA LYS A 140 8.91 1.80 3.60
C LYS A 140 10.42 1.67 3.81
N LEU A 141 10.95 2.44 4.77
CA LEU A 141 12.38 2.49 5.06
C LEU A 141 12.77 1.37 6.03
N ASP A 142 13.97 0.81 5.86
CA ASP A 142 14.59 -0.07 6.83
C ASP A 142 14.79 0.65 8.17
N LYS A 143 14.89 -0.11 9.25
CA LYS A 143 15.15 0.41 10.60
C LYS A 143 16.47 1.18 10.73
N LYS A 144 17.42 0.93 9.83
CA LYS A 144 18.73 1.60 9.80
C LYS A 144 18.76 2.81 8.87
N SER A 145 17.64 3.09 8.21
CA SER A 145 17.55 4.13 7.20
C SER A 145 16.92 5.40 7.75
N SER A 146 17.30 6.49 7.10
CA SER A 146 16.87 7.85 7.41
C SER A 146 16.52 8.58 6.13
N PHE A 147 15.42 9.33 6.17
CA PHE A 147 15.04 10.24 5.10
C PHE A 147 14.62 11.58 5.71
N ASN A 148 15.41 12.61 5.44
CA ASN A 148 15.21 13.95 5.98
C ASN A 148 15.10 14.97 4.84
N ILE A 149 14.07 15.80 4.91
CA ILE A 149 13.89 16.96 4.04
C ILE A 149 14.12 18.22 4.86
N GLU A 150 15.23 18.89 4.61
CA GLU A 150 15.50 20.22 5.14
C GLU A 150 14.80 21.28 4.29
N SER A 151 14.49 22.39 4.96
CA SER A 151 13.97 23.58 4.32
C SER A 151 14.25 24.80 5.21
N PRO A 152 14.10 26.03 4.69
CA PRO A 152 14.24 27.23 5.50
C PRO A 152 13.28 27.32 6.69
N VAL A 153 12.18 26.55 6.68
CA VAL A 153 11.16 26.56 7.74
C VAL A 153 11.30 25.43 8.75
N GLY A 154 12.26 24.51 8.56
CA GLY A 154 12.48 23.35 9.43
C GLY A 154 12.81 22.07 8.67
N THR A 155 12.91 20.96 9.41
CA THR A 155 13.26 19.64 8.89
C THR A 155 12.07 18.68 9.04
N ALA A 156 11.71 17.98 7.97
CA ALA A 156 10.77 16.88 8.01
C ALA A 156 11.54 15.56 8.04
N GLY A 157 11.46 14.83 9.16
CA GLY A 157 11.93 13.46 9.29
C GLY A 157 10.83 12.49 8.87
N ILE A 158 11.18 11.53 8.01
CA ILE A 158 10.21 10.74 7.28
C ILE A 158 10.58 9.25 7.31
N ARG A 159 9.58 8.39 7.53
CA ARG A 159 9.69 6.92 7.46
C ARG A 159 8.51 6.30 6.71
N GLY A 160 8.57 6.26 5.38
CA GLY A 160 7.53 5.68 4.52
C GLY A 160 6.24 6.51 4.48
N THR A 161 6.03 7.27 3.40
CA THR A 161 4.91 8.24 3.29
C THR A 161 4.81 8.84 1.90
N ARG A 162 3.67 9.46 1.62
CA ARG A 162 3.52 10.45 0.55
C ARG A 162 3.44 11.84 1.18
N VAL A 163 4.22 12.79 0.67
CA VAL A 163 4.27 14.17 1.18
C VAL A 163 4.27 15.16 0.02
N GLY A 164 3.48 16.21 0.14
CA GLY A 164 3.61 17.44 -0.65
C GLY A 164 4.16 18.56 0.21
N MET A 165 5.17 19.28 -0.28
CA MET A 165 5.75 20.44 0.38
C MET A 165 5.85 21.62 -0.58
N ASN A 166 5.45 22.79 -0.11
CA ASN A 166 5.64 24.05 -0.80
C ASN A 166 6.43 25.01 0.08
N ILE A 167 7.52 25.60 -0.43
CA ILE A 167 8.32 26.64 0.22
C ILE A 167 8.20 27.94 -0.59
N ARG A 168 7.76 29.02 0.07
CA ARG A 168 7.62 30.35 -0.54
C ARG A 168 8.20 31.45 0.36
N PRO A 169 8.69 32.55 -0.22
CA PRO A 169 9.04 33.74 0.54
C PRO A 169 7.80 34.32 1.26
N ALA A 170 7.97 34.70 2.53
CA ALA A 170 6.91 35.32 3.32
C ALA A 170 6.77 36.83 3.03
N PRO A 171 5.55 37.41 3.06
CA PRO A 171 5.38 38.86 3.07
C PRO A 171 6.06 39.49 4.30
N GLY A 172 7.10 40.30 4.09
CA GLY A 172 7.93 40.86 5.18
C GLY A 172 9.28 40.17 5.37
N GLY A 173 9.62 39.21 4.52
CA GLY A 173 10.89 38.46 4.54
C GLY A 173 10.80 37.20 5.40
N GLY A 174 11.71 36.25 5.15
CA GLY A 174 11.62 34.88 5.68
C GLY A 174 10.85 33.96 4.74
N PHE A 175 10.35 32.85 5.27
CA PHE A 175 9.72 31.79 4.49
C PHE A 175 8.44 31.27 5.15
N VAL A 176 7.48 30.92 4.32
CA VAL A 176 6.30 30.14 4.69
C VAL A 176 6.36 28.82 3.97
N SER A 177 5.83 27.78 4.60
CA SER A 177 5.64 26.49 3.96
C SER A 177 4.24 25.99 4.16
N LYS A 178 3.83 25.11 3.26
CA LYS A 178 2.70 24.23 3.45
C LYS A 178 3.13 22.80 3.18
N ILE A 179 2.99 21.95 4.19
CA ILE A 179 3.30 20.53 4.14
C ILE A 179 1.98 19.78 4.22
N VAL A 180 1.72 18.86 3.30
CA VAL A 180 0.49 18.06 3.21
C VAL A 180 0.91 16.59 3.22
N VAL A 181 0.26 15.78 4.05
CA VAL A 181 0.61 14.36 4.24
C VAL A 181 -0.58 13.50 3.82
N PRO A 182 -0.66 13.05 2.56
CA PRO A 182 -1.74 12.16 2.13
C PRO A 182 -1.75 10.78 2.80
N LYS A 183 -0.59 10.20 3.10
CA LYS A 183 -0.45 8.84 3.66
C LYS A 183 0.71 8.79 4.63
N GLY A 184 0.61 8.04 5.73
CA GLY A 184 1.72 7.84 6.68
C GLY A 184 1.86 8.94 7.73
N LEU A 185 3.05 9.04 8.32
CA LEU A 185 3.37 9.96 9.41
C LEU A 185 4.72 10.63 9.14
N ILE A 186 4.81 11.92 9.40
CA ILE A 186 6.09 12.64 9.43
C ILE A 186 6.31 13.30 10.78
N ALA A 187 7.58 13.51 11.14
CA ALA A 187 7.97 14.31 12.28
C ALA A 187 8.59 15.62 11.79
N PHE A 188 7.86 16.72 11.94
CA PHE A 188 8.32 18.04 11.54
C PHE A 188 8.99 18.77 12.71
N THR A 189 10.27 19.09 12.56
CA THR A 189 11.05 19.84 13.56
C THR A 189 11.29 21.27 13.05
N PRO A 190 10.74 22.32 13.69
CA PRO A 190 11.01 23.70 13.29
C PRO A 190 12.49 24.05 13.52
N PRO A 191 13.04 25.09 12.87
CA PRO A 191 14.45 25.44 12.99
C PRO A 191 14.75 25.90 14.41
N PRO A 192 16.00 25.70 14.87
CA PRO A 192 16.41 26.17 16.18
C PRO A 192 16.21 27.69 16.27
N PRO A 193 15.79 28.20 17.43
CA PRO A 193 15.70 29.64 17.64
C PRO A 193 17.09 30.29 17.46
N PRO A 194 17.15 31.56 17.02
CA PRO A 194 18.41 32.25 16.83
C PRO A 194 19.25 32.27 18.12
N PRO A 195 20.60 32.23 17.98
CA PRO A 195 21.50 32.15 19.11
C PRO A 195 21.25 33.32 20.07
N PRO A 196 21.17 33.06 21.39
CA PRO A 196 20.83 34.11 22.33
C PRO A 196 22.06 35.02 22.56
N PRO A 197 21.88 36.18 23.20
CA PRO A 197 22.98 37.10 23.50
C PRO A 197 24.12 36.42 24.28
N PRO A 198 25.37 36.91 24.15
CA PRO A 198 26.50 36.37 24.92
C PRO A 198 26.20 36.36 26.42
N GLY A 199 26.38 35.20 27.07
CA GLY A 199 26.18 35.03 28.52
C GLY A 199 24.80 34.54 28.95
N THR A 200 23.87 34.33 28.02
CA THR A 200 22.61 33.60 28.29
C THR A 200 22.73 32.13 27.86
N PRO A 201 22.19 31.18 28.65
CA PRO A 201 22.19 29.78 28.26
C PRO A 201 21.42 29.58 26.94
N PRO A 202 21.87 28.66 26.05
CA PRO A 202 21.17 28.36 24.82
C PRO A 202 19.76 27.84 25.13
N PRO A 203 18.74 28.23 24.34
CA PRO A 203 17.41 27.65 24.45
C PRO A 203 17.46 26.14 24.15
N PRO A 204 16.54 25.33 24.72
CA PRO A 204 16.45 23.92 24.40
C PRO A 204 16.17 23.72 22.90
N PRO A 205 16.63 22.61 22.31
CA PRO A 205 16.31 22.29 20.91
C PRO A 205 14.79 22.16 20.72
N PRO A 206 14.27 22.54 19.54
CA PRO A 206 12.85 22.38 19.24
C PRO A 206 12.47 20.91 19.21
N GLU A 207 11.30 20.59 19.77
CA GLU A 207 10.74 19.24 19.75
C GLU A 207 10.09 18.93 18.38
N PRO A 208 10.20 17.68 17.89
CA PRO A 208 9.49 17.25 16.69
C PRO A 208 7.97 17.27 16.87
N VAL A 209 7.25 17.73 15.84
CA VAL A 209 5.79 17.77 15.79
C VAL A 209 5.29 16.69 14.81
N PRO A 210 4.51 15.69 15.27
CA PRO A 210 3.96 14.67 14.39
C PRO A 210 2.88 15.25 13.47
N VAL A 211 2.90 14.89 12.19
CA VAL A 211 1.86 15.25 11.20
C VAL A 211 1.39 13.97 10.51
N ALA A 212 0.17 13.56 10.79
CA ALA A 212 -0.41 12.29 10.35
C ALA A 212 -1.07 12.39 8.97
N ALA A 213 -1.45 11.23 8.42
CA ALA A 213 -2.19 11.13 7.17
C ALA A 213 -3.47 11.99 7.20
N GLY A 214 -3.78 12.62 6.07
CA GLY A 214 -4.89 13.56 5.94
C GLY A 214 -4.66 14.91 6.63
N GLN A 215 -3.48 15.17 7.21
CA GLN A 215 -3.15 16.44 7.86
C GLN A 215 -2.25 17.34 7.00
N THR A 216 -2.26 18.62 7.33
CA THR A 216 -1.35 19.64 6.82
C THR A 216 -0.78 20.45 7.98
N VAL A 217 0.44 20.94 7.80
CA VAL A 217 1.07 21.91 8.71
C VAL A 217 1.64 23.07 7.91
N ALA A 218 1.53 24.29 8.44
CA ALA A 218 1.94 25.52 7.77
C ALA A 218 2.97 26.32 8.58
N PRO A 219 4.23 25.85 8.68
CA PRO A 219 5.25 26.54 9.44
C PRO A 219 5.69 27.83 8.73
N SER A 220 6.14 28.79 9.52
CA SER A 220 6.66 30.06 8.99
C SER A 220 7.78 30.61 9.85
N VAL A 221 8.77 31.21 9.19
CA VAL A 221 9.90 31.89 9.80
C VAL A 221 9.99 33.31 9.26
N SER A 222 10.38 34.25 10.11
CA SER A 222 10.62 35.63 9.70
C SER A 222 12.00 35.81 9.04
N ALA A 223 12.28 37.01 8.54
CA ALA A 223 13.59 37.37 7.97
C ALA A 223 14.78 37.15 8.93
N THR A 224 14.54 37.09 10.24
CA THR A 224 15.58 36.83 11.25
C THR A 224 15.73 35.36 11.62
N GLY A 225 15.02 34.46 10.92
CA GLY A 225 15.00 33.03 11.23
C GLY A 225 14.18 32.68 12.47
N THR A 226 13.43 33.63 13.03
CA THR A 226 12.53 33.35 14.16
C THR A 226 11.25 32.67 13.69
N VAL A 227 10.91 31.55 14.32
CA VAL A 227 9.64 30.84 14.10
C VAL A 227 8.48 31.73 14.54
N SER A 228 7.53 31.98 13.65
CA SER A 228 6.43 32.94 13.92
C SER A 228 5.41 32.40 14.91
N ALA A 229 5.15 31.09 14.84
CA ALA A 229 4.29 30.35 15.75
C ALA A 229 4.69 28.87 15.75
N PRO A 230 4.48 28.13 16.85
CA PRO A 230 4.66 26.68 16.86
C PRO A 230 3.84 26.05 15.72
N PRO A 231 4.42 25.14 14.93
CA PRO A 231 3.67 24.42 13.91
C PRO A 231 2.59 23.56 14.55
N VAL A 232 1.34 23.71 14.08
CA VAL A 232 0.19 22.93 14.56
C VAL A 232 -0.41 22.19 13.37
N PRO A 233 -0.45 20.85 13.39
CA PRO A 233 -1.15 20.05 12.38
C PRO A 233 -2.66 20.33 12.38
N ALA A 234 -3.26 20.37 11.20
CA ALA A 234 -4.70 20.53 11.01
C ALA A 234 -5.18 19.61 9.87
N PRO A 235 -6.48 19.28 9.77
CA PRO A 235 -7.00 18.53 8.63
C PRO A 235 -6.67 19.22 7.30
N ALA A 236 -6.13 18.46 6.36
CA ALA A 236 -5.80 18.95 5.03
C ALA A 236 -7.07 19.10 4.18
N PRO A 237 -7.21 20.19 3.41
CA PRO A 237 -8.26 20.31 2.40
C PRO A 237 -8.22 19.15 1.39
N ALA A 238 -9.38 18.56 1.10
CA ALA A 238 -9.50 17.43 0.18
C ALA A 238 -8.89 17.70 -1.22
N ALA A 239 -9.05 18.93 -1.74
CA ALA A 239 -8.47 19.32 -3.03
C ALA A 239 -6.93 19.27 -3.04
N GLU A 240 -6.29 19.53 -1.91
CA GLU A 240 -4.83 19.51 -1.81
C GLU A 240 -4.31 18.08 -1.68
N LEU A 241 -4.99 17.24 -0.90
CA LEU A 241 -4.71 15.80 -0.83
C LEU A 241 -4.83 15.16 -2.22
N ALA A 242 -5.91 15.46 -2.94
CA ALA A 242 -6.13 14.97 -4.30
C ALA A 242 -5.07 15.47 -5.28
N SER A 243 -4.69 16.75 -5.22
CA SER A 243 -3.63 17.29 -6.08
C SER A 243 -2.29 16.61 -5.81
N VAL A 244 -1.88 16.47 -4.55
CA VAL A 244 -0.61 15.83 -4.20
C VAL A 244 -0.60 14.37 -4.63
N ASN A 245 -1.67 13.62 -4.39
CA ASN A 245 -1.78 12.23 -4.83
C ASN A 245 -1.70 12.12 -6.36
N ALA A 246 -2.44 12.94 -7.11
CA ALA A 246 -2.41 12.89 -8.58
C ALA A 246 -1.02 13.17 -9.16
N ASP A 247 -0.28 14.13 -8.60
CA ASP A 247 1.10 14.41 -9.00
C ASP A 247 2.04 13.24 -8.70
N LEU A 248 1.83 12.55 -7.57
CA LEU A 248 2.61 11.39 -7.18
C LEU A 248 2.29 10.16 -8.01
N ASP A 249 1.01 9.88 -8.28
CA ASP A 249 0.59 8.76 -9.12
C ASP A 249 1.15 8.92 -10.54
N THR A 250 1.09 10.13 -11.10
CA THR A 250 1.74 10.44 -12.39
C THR A 250 3.25 10.18 -12.34
N ALA A 251 3.91 10.52 -11.24
CA ALA A 251 5.35 10.32 -11.08
C ALA A 251 5.70 8.83 -10.97
N VAL A 252 4.95 8.07 -10.18
CA VAL A 252 5.10 6.63 -10.01
C VAL A 252 4.88 5.90 -11.34
N GLU A 253 3.82 6.24 -12.08
CA GLU A 253 3.55 5.71 -13.42
C GLU A 253 4.71 5.98 -14.39
N SER A 254 5.29 7.18 -14.37
CA SER A 254 6.43 7.52 -15.23
C SER A 254 7.70 6.71 -14.93
N THR A 255 7.76 6.09 -13.75
CA THR A 255 8.87 5.24 -13.30
C THR A 255 8.56 3.74 -13.30
N ALA A 256 7.34 3.35 -13.68
CA ALA A 256 6.83 1.99 -13.49
C ALA A 256 7.60 0.92 -14.27
N ASP A 257 8.24 1.28 -15.39
CA ASP A 257 9.02 0.36 -16.22
C ASP A 257 10.51 0.33 -15.87
N VAL A 258 10.96 1.13 -14.89
CA VAL A 258 12.37 1.16 -14.49
C VAL A 258 12.68 -0.05 -13.61
N SER A 259 13.60 -0.88 -14.10
CA SER A 259 14.02 -2.11 -13.42
C SER A 259 15.03 -1.84 -12.30
N VAL A 260 15.07 -2.73 -11.31
CA VAL A 260 16.09 -2.67 -10.23
C VAL A 260 17.50 -2.87 -10.80
N ALA A 261 17.63 -3.58 -11.92
CA ALA A 261 18.89 -3.75 -12.63
C ALA A 261 19.41 -2.44 -13.28
N GLU A 262 18.53 -1.63 -13.85
CA GLU A 262 18.88 -0.30 -14.38
C GLU A 262 19.33 0.63 -13.25
N VAL A 263 18.64 0.56 -12.12
CA VAL A 263 18.98 1.31 -10.91
C VAL A 263 20.33 0.87 -10.33
N ALA A 264 20.58 -0.44 -10.23
CA ALA A 264 21.86 -0.98 -9.78
C ALA A 264 23.02 -0.62 -10.74
N THR A 265 22.75 -0.56 -12.05
CA THR A 265 23.71 -0.07 -13.05
C THR A 265 24.02 1.40 -12.80
N ALA A 266 23.00 2.22 -12.56
CA ALA A 266 23.20 3.63 -12.22
C ALA A 266 24.03 3.82 -10.95
N VAL A 267 23.82 3.01 -9.89
CA VAL A 267 24.66 3.01 -8.68
C VAL A 267 26.12 2.70 -9.01
N THR A 268 26.36 1.74 -9.91
CA THR A 268 27.71 1.40 -10.37
C THR A 268 28.34 2.55 -11.15
N GLU A 269 27.60 3.20 -12.06
CA GLU A 269 28.07 4.37 -12.80
C GLU A 269 28.38 5.56 -11.89
N VAL A 270 27.59 5.78 -10.83
CA VAL A 270 27.90 6.80 -9.80
C VAL A 270 29.21 6.47 -9.11
N ALA A 271 29.46 5.21 -8.74
CA ALA A 271 30.71 4.81 -8.10
C ALA A 271 31.95 5.05 -8.98
N GLU A 272 31.81 5.01 -10.32
CA GLU A 272 32.89 5.28 -11.26
C GLU A 272 33.08 6.77 -11.59
N THR A 273 32.00 7.56 -11.53
CA THR A 273 31.99 8.96 -11.99
C THR A 273 32.04 9.99 -10.86
N ALA A 274 31.65 9.61 -9.65
CA ALA A 274 31.77 10.46 -8.47
C ALA A 274 33.26 10.64 -8.10
N PRO A 275 33.73 11.88 -7.84
CA PRO A 275 35.07 12.09 -7.32
C PRO A 275 35.25 11.31 -6.02
N ALA A 276 36.36 10.57 -5.89
CA ALA A 276 36.75 9.99 -4.60
C ALA A 276 36.89 11.12 -3.59
N GLU A 277 36.16 11.03 -2.47
CA GLU A 277 36.29 12.02 -1.40
C GLU A 277 37.74 12.01 -0.91
N ALA A 278 38.40 13.16 -0.99
CA ALA A 278 39.74 13.31 -0.43
C ALA A 278 39.63 13.21 1.10
N PRO A 279 40.49 12.43 1.78
CA PRO A 279 40.45 12.31 3.22
C PRO A 279 40.64 13.69 3.86
N ALA A 280 39.73 14.05 4.77
CA ALA A 280 39.84 15.25 5.58
C ALA A 280 41.22 15.30 6.25
N GLU A 281 41.89 16.44 6.09
CA GLU A 281 43.23 16.69 6.58
C GLU A 281 43.25 16.60 8.12
N THR A 282 43.98 15.63 8.66
CA THR A 282 44.12 15.39 10.10
C THR A 282 44.75 16.59 10.81
N ALA A 283 44.02 17.23 11.73
CA ALA A 283 44.62 18.07 12.77
C ALA A 283 45.19 17.17 13.89
N PRO A 284 46.31 17.54 14.53
CA PRO A 284 47.12 16.61 15.33
C PRO A 284 46.56 16.32 16.72
N ALA A 285 46.90 15.13 17.20
CA ALA A 285 46.60 14.52 18.48
C ALA A 285 47.02 15.35 19.72
N ASP A 286 46.18 15.34 20.74
CA ASP A 286 46.55 15.53 22.14
C ASP A 286 46.10 14.29 22.93
N GLU A 287 47.07 13.55 23.45
CA GLU A 287 46.96 12.51 24.48
C GLU A 287 48.08 12.78 25.51
N PRO A 288 48.07 12.24 26.75
CA PRO A 288 46.96 11.78 27.58
C PRO A 288 47.12 12.23 29.06
N ALA A 289 46.15 11.89 29.92
CA ALA A 289 46.38 11.82 31.37
C ALA A 289 45.73 10.56 31.97
N GLU A 290 46.60 9.63 32.36
CA GLU A 290 46.37 8.39 33.12
C GLU A 290 45.88 8.66 34.56
N GLU A 291 45.06 7.78 35.14
CA GLU A 291 45.42 6.74 36.15
C GLU A 291 44.16 6.16 36.89
N PRO A 292 44.22 5.06 37.68
CA PRO A 292 43.57 3.77 37.33
C PRO A 292 42.65 3.18 38.43
N SER A 293 42.07 1.99 38.19
CA SER A 293 41.74 1.04 39.27
C SER A 293 41.66 -0.42 38.79
N ASP A 294 42.55 -1.24 39.37
CA ASP A 294 42.60 -2.70 39.56
C ASP A 294 41.22 -3.36 39.85
N GLU A 295 40.87 -4.64 39.66
CA GLU A 295 41.44 -5.99 39.37
C GLU A 295 40.19 -6.97 39.40
N PRO A 296 40.27 -8.32 39.28
CA PRO A 296 40.97 -9.20 38.35
C PRO A 296 40.07 -10.28 37.68
N SER A 297 40.70 -11.03 36.78
CA SER A 297 40.32 -12.18 35.96
C SER A 297 39.91 -13.46 36.73
N ASP A 298 39.07 -14.35 36.14
CA ASP A 298 39.41 -15.77 35.88
C ASP A 298 38.33 -16.61 35.16
N GLU A 299 38.82 -17.40 34.19
CA GLU A 299 38.39 -18.76 33.74
C GLU A 299 37.37 -19.00 32.59
N PRO A 300 37.50 -20.13 31.84
CA PRO A 300 37.77 -20.08 30.40
C PRO A 300 36.81 -20.94 29.53
N ALA A 301 37.02 -20.83 28.21
CA ALA A 301 36.36 -21.60 27.14
C ALA A 301 36.75 -23.10 27.12
N PRO A 302 36.02 -23.91 26.33
CA PRO A 302 36.67 -24.99 25.58
C PRO A 302 36.38 -24.96 24.08
N ALA A 303 37.36 -25.46 23.32
CA ALA A 303 37.36 -25.66 21.87
C ALA A 303 37.33 -27.16 21.52
N ASP A 304 36.72 -27.44 20.36
CA ASP A 304 36.98 -28.46 19.30
C ASP A 304 37.17 -29.97 19.60
N GLU A 305 36.24 -30.77 19.00
CA GLU A 305 36.35 -32.00 18.15
C GLU A 305 37.27 -33.21 18.55
N PRO A 306 37.19 -34.46 17.96
CA PRO A 306 36.56 -34.91 16.69
C PRO A 306 35.88 -36.34 16.65
N SER A 307 35.27 -36.67 15.48
CA SER A 307 35.15 -37.94 14.69
C SER A 307 34.93 -39.33 15.32
N ASP A 308 33.90 -40.08 14.86
CA ASP A 308 33.97 -41.42 14.19
C ASP A 308 32.60 -42.18 14.16
N GLU A 309 32.19 -42.67 12.97
CA GLU A 309 31.13 -43.66 12.65
C GLU A 309 31.59 -45.14 12.94
N PRO A 310 30.84 -46.26 12.67
CA PRO A 310 29.39 -46.53 12.44
C PRO A 310 28.82 -47.79 13.20
N SER A 311 27.58 -48.19 12.86
CA SER A 311 27.03 -49.57 12.71
C SER A 311 25.94 -50.06 13.68
N ASP A 312 24.75 -50.33 13.12
CA ASP A 312 24.03 -51.63 13.07
C ASP A 312 22.49 -51.53 13.20
N GLU A 313 21.82 -51.84 12.09
CA GLU A 313 20.43 -52.32 11.89
C GLU A 313 20.33 -53.79 12.44
N PRO A 314 19.18 -54.38 12.92
CA PRO A 314 17.92 -54.57 12.15
C PRO A 314 16.52 -54.69 12.84
N ALA A 315 15.52 -54.16 12.12
CA ALA A 315 14.25 -54.77 11.62
C ALA A 315 13.16 -55.42 12.56
N PRO A 316 11.90 -55.64 12.09
CA PRO A 316 10.63 -55.41 12.82
C PRO A 316 9.70 -56.65 12.98
N ALA A 317 8.51 -56.46 13.60
CA ALA A 317 7.18 -57.04 13.25
C ALA A 317 6.23 -57.18 14.47
N ASP A 318 4.98 -56.73 14.36
CA ASP A 318 3.73 -57.54 14.39
C ASP A 318 2.46 -56.70 14.70
N GLU A 319 1.50 -56.78 13.76
CA GLU A 319 0.06 -56.42 13.82
C GLU A 319 -0.77 -57.57 14.47
N PRO A 320 -2.14 -57.66 14.38
CA PRO A 320 -3.27 -56.70 14.49
C PRO A 320 -4.38 -57.22 15.46
N SER A 321 -5.52 -56.52 15.61
CA SER A 321 -6.92 -57.06 15.60
C SER A 321 -7.94 -56.11 16.27
N ASP A 322 -8.95 -55.62 15.54
CA ASP A 322 -10.34 -56.14 15.55
C ASP A 322 -11.37 -55.12 15.02
N GLU A 323 -12.29 -55.64 14.20
CA GLU A 323 -13.40 -55.01 13.46
C GLU A 323 -14.75 -55.22 14.25
N PRO A 324 -15.99 -55.00 13.73
CA PRO A 324 -16.90 -53.90 14.14
C PRO A 324 -18.33 -54.31 14.60
N ALA A 325 -19.21 -53.29 14.74
CA ALA A 325 -20.70 -53.27 14.59
C ALA A 325 -21.60 -53.49 15.85
N PRO A 326 -22.95 -53.21 15.82
CA PRO A 326 -23.81 -52.41 14.91
C PRO A 326 -24.87 -51.48 15.59
N ALA A 327 -25.53 -50.65 14.75
CA ALA A 327 -26.94 -50.18 14.68
C ALA A 327 -27.84 -50.03 15.93
N ASP A 328 -28.53 -48.88 16.03
CA ASP A 328 -29.94 -48.77 16.44
C ASP A 328 -30.56 -47.41 16.00
N GLU A 329 -31.57 -47.49 15.13
CA GLU A 329 -32.72 -46.56 14.99
C GLU A 329 -33.98 -47.33 15.50
N PRO A 330 -35.22 -46.79 15.65
CA PRO A 330 -35.75 -45.45 15.34
C PRO A 330 -36.69 -44.85 16.44
N SER A 331 -37.33 -43.72 16.11
CA SER A 331 -38.69 -43.25 16.50
C SER A 331 -38.73 -42.00 17.38
N ASP A 332 -39.27 -40.88 16.87
CA ASP A 332 -40.68 -40.50 17.11
C ASP A 332 -41.01 -39.12 16.49
N GLU A 333 -42.03 -39.13 15.64
CA GLU A 333 -42.83 -37.97 15.23
C GLU A 333 -43.85 -37.64 16.34
N PRO A 334 -44.27 -36.38 16.53
CA PRO A 334 -45.57 -36.00 15.96
C PRO A 334 -45.69 -34.54 15.47
N ALA A 335 -46.26 -34.41 14.26
CA ALA A 335 -47.39 -33.56 13.81
C ALA A 335 -47.55 -32.06 14.21
N PRO A 336 -48.18 -31.24 13.32
CA PRO A 336 -48.03 -29.79 13.23
C PRO A 336 -49.10 -28.99 13.99
N SER A 337 -48.88 -27.68 14.19
CA SER A 337 -49.92 -26.76 14.69
C SER A 337 -49.89 -25.42 13.97
N ASP A 338 -50.98 -25.20 13.24
CA ASP A 338 -51.79 -23.98 13.16
C ASP A 338 -51.22 -22.67 12.58
N GLU A 339 -51.55 -22.50 11.30
CA GLU A 339 -51.87 -21.26 10.58
C GLU A 339 -52.72 -20.26 11.41
N PRO A 340 -52.52 -18.96 11.18
CA PRO A 340 -53.68 -18.07 11.04
C PRO A 340 -53.67 -17.26 9.74
N ALA A 341 -54.86 -17.20 9.16
CA ALA A 341 -55.29 -16.51 7.93
C ALA A 341 -55.08 -14.97 7.94
N PRO A 342 -55.07 -14.33 6.75
CA PRO A 342 -54.78 -12.90 6.60
C PRO A 342 -55.99 -12.01 6.94
N ALA A 343 -55.71 -10.82 7.47
CA ALA A 343 -56.71 -9.78 7.72
C ALA A 343 -56.45 -8.52 6.88
N ASP A 344 -57.44 -8.22 6.04
CA ASP A 344 -57.98 -6.92 5.62
C ASP A 344 -57.07 -5.81 5.03
N GLU A 345 -57.26 -5.69 3.72
CA GLU A 345 -57.19 -4.50 2.85
C GLU A 345 -57.71 -3.20 3.50
N PRO A 346 -57.13 -2.04 3.12
CA PRO A 346 -58.02 -0.99 2.64
C PRO A 346 -57.59 -0.37 1.30
N ALA A 347 -58.61 -0.09 0.50
CA ALA A 347 -58.62 0.51 -0.83
C ALA A 347 -58.10 1.98 -0.88
N PRO A 348 -57.78 2.50 -2.09
CA PRO A 348 -57.08 3.77 -2.27
C PRO A 348 -58.03 4.98 -2.30
N ALA A 349 -57.52 6.17 -1.99
CA ALA A 349 -58.22 7.44 -2.22
C ALA A 349 -57.31 8.51 -2.83
N ASP A 350 -57.77 9.02 -3.98
CA ASP A 350 -57.62 10.34 -4.63
C ASP A 350 -56.28 11.07 -4.58
N GLU A 351 -55.61 11.27 -5.72
CA GLU A 351 -55.93 12.25 -6.79
C GLU A 351 -55.74 13.71 -6.33
N SER A 352 -54.59 14.31 -6.67
CA SER A 352 -54.43 15.75 -6.87
C SER A 352 -53.11 16.07 -7.60
N ALA A 353 -53.25 16.49 -8.86
CA ALA A 353 -52.30 17.30 -9.63
C ALA A 353 -53.13 18.39 -10.34
N PRO A 354 -52.54 19.38 -11.04
CA PRO A 354 -51.36 20.21 -10.78
C PRO A 354 -51.70 21.72 -10.94
N ALA A 355 -50.74 22.63 -10.68
CA ALA A 355 -50.63 24.04 -11.13
C ALA A 355 -49.73 24.80 -10.11
N ASP A 356 -48.82 25.72 -10.40
CA ASP A 356 -48.58 26.61 -11.53
C ASP A 356 -47.09 27.04 -11.51
N GLU A 357 -46.42 27.00 -12.66
CA GLU A 357 -45.50 28.08 -13.10
C GLU A 357 -46.40 29.11 -13.81
N PRO A 358 -46.10 30.44 -13.85
CA PRO A 358 -44.82 30.93 -14.37
C PRO A 358 -44.33 32.30 -13.85
N ALA A 359 -43.14 32.65 -14.37
CA ALA A 359 -42.74 33.98 -14.87
C ALA A 359 -41.83 34.88 -14.01
N ALA A 360 -40.65 35.11 -14.59
CA ALA A 360 -39.83 36.31 -14.45
C ALA A 360 -40.59 37.60 -14.82
N PRO A 361 -40.08 38.78 -14.42
CA PRO A 361 -39.33 39.54 -15.42
C PRO A 361 -38.09 40.28 -14.88
N ALA A 362 -37.29 40.71 -15.85
CA ALA A 362 -36.08 41.54 -15.79
C ALA A 362 -36.22 42.83 -14.97
N ASP A 363 -35.09 43.33 -14.45
CA ASP A 363 -34.60 44.64 -14.90
C ASP A 363 -33.11 44.88 -14.56
N GLU A 364 -32.46 45.55 -15.50
CA GLU A 364 -31.14 46.18 -15.43
C GLU A 364 -31.26 47.50 -14.60
N PRO A 365 -30.16 48.11 -14.11
CA PRO A 365 -29.50 49.09 -14.96
C PRO A 365 -27.97 49.25 -14.78
N ALA A 366 -27.29 49.38 -15.93
CA ALA A 366 -26.31 50.41 -16.31
C ALA A 366 -25.32 51.05 -15.30
N ALA A 367 -24.03 50.75 -15.54
CA ALA A 367 -22.90 51.66 -15.88
C ALA A 367 -22.68 53.03 -15.20
N SER A 368 -21.46 53.22 -14.70
CA SER A 368 -20.61 54.45 -14.76
C SER A 368 -19.17 54.05 -14.39
N SER A 369 -18.23 53.84 -15.32
CA SER A 369 -17.28 54.78 -15.95
C SER A 369 -16.34 55.57 -15.03
N GLU A 370 -15.03 55.53 -15.40
CA GLU A 370 -13.90 56.44 -15.06
C GLU A 370 -13.30 56.35 -13.63
N ALA A 371 -11.98 56.30 -13.40
CA ALA A 371 -10.84 56.74 -14.20
C ALA A 371 -9.51 56.06 -13.77
N ALA A 372 -8.57 55.94 -14.72
CA ALA A 372 -7.13 55.84 -14.48
C ALA A 372 -6.55 57.25 -14.18
N PRO A 373 -5.28 57.44 -13.73
CA PRO A 373 -4.12 57.25 -14.61
C PRO A 373 -2.75 56.87 -13.98
N ALA A 374 -1.83 56.51 -14.89
CA ALA A 374 -0.36 56.71 -14.91
C ALA A 374 0.51 56.05 -13.82
N GLU A 375 1.41 55.11 -14.14
CA GLU A 375 2.61 55.19 -14.99
C GLU A 375 3.62 56.25 -14.51
N THR A 376 4.58 55.82 -13.67
CA THR A 376 5.95 56.37 -13.61
C THR A 376 6.92 55.33 -13.08
N ALA A 377 7.86 54.91 -13.92
CA ALA A 377 9.24 54.55 -13.58
C ALA A 377 10.15 55.44 -14.46
N PRO A 378 11.48 55.53 -14.28
CA PRO A 378 12.37 54.84 -13.34
C PRO A 378 13.38 55.79 -12.63
N ALA A 379 14.13 55.26 -11.65
CA ALA A 379 15.43 55.82 -11.29
C ALA A 379 16.34 54.73 -10.69
N GLU A 380 17.49 54.56 -11.33
CA GLU A 380 18.68 53.86 -10.84
C GLU A 380 19.13 54.38 -9.46
N ALA A 381 19.60 53.48 -8.60
CA ALA A 381 20.74 53.76 -7.73
C ALA A 381 21.38 52.45 -7.21
N ALA A 382 22.62 52.23 -7.66
CA ALA A 382 23.78 51.80 -6.89
C ALA A 382 23.74 50.46 -6.12
N SER A 383 24.46 49.52 -6.73
CA SER A 383 25.34 48.53 -6.09
C SER A 383 26.03 49.03 -4.82
N THR A 384 25.87 48.28 -3.73
CA THR A 384 26.85 48.22 -2.64
C THR A 384 27.16 46.75 -2.34
N GLU A 385 28.42 46.39 -2.57
CA GLU A 385 29.06 45.18 -2.06
C GLU A 385 28.83 45.06 -0.55
N SER A 386 28.49 43.86 -0.09
CA SER A 386 28.64 43.47 1.31
C SER A 386 29.40 42.14 1.34
N THR A 387 30.70 42.25 1.52
CA THR A 387 31.60 41.16 1.92
C THR A 387 31.46 40.93 3.42
N ALA A 388 31.01 39.74 3.83
CA ALA A 388 31.25 39.15 5.16
C ALA A 388 31.03 37.64 5.01
N ASP A 389 32.09 36.90 4.73
CA ASP A 389 32.97 36.24 5.70
C ASP A 389 32.40 34.88 6.13
N THR A 390 33.14 33.86 5.73
CA THR A 390 32.78 32.45 5.70
C THR A 390 32.96 31.87 7.10
N ALA A 391 31.87 31.70 7.84
CA ALA A 391 31.87 30.83 9.02
C ALA A 391 31.58 29.39 8.56
N ALA A 392 32.46 28.47 8.95
CA ALA A 392 32.34 27.04 8.70
C ALA A 392 30.97 26.48 9.18
N PRO A 393 30.43 25.43 8.53
CA PRO A 393 29.15 24.84 8.94
C PRO A 393 29.30 24.22 10.33
N ALA A 394 28.44 24.63 11.24
CA ALA A 394 28.22 23.91 12.49
C ALA A 394 27.44 22.62 12.17
N ASP A 395 27.86 21.50 12.77
CA ASP A 395 27.22 20.19 12.64
C ASP A 395 25.70 20.29 12.80
N ALA A 396 24.99 19.62 11.89
CA ALA A 396 23.54 19.46 11.97
C ALA A 396 23.16 18.76 13.29
N PRO A 397 22.06 19.18 13.96
CA PRO A 397 21.60 18.49 15.16
C PRO A 397 21.14 17.06 14.80
N VAL A 398 21.67 16.08 15.53
CA VAL A 398 21.21 14.69 15.50
C VAL A 398 19.75 14.68 15.97
N VAL A 399 18.83 14.38 15.06
CA VAL A 399 17.42 14.18 15.39
C VAL A 399 17.32 12.89 16.20
N ASP A 400 16.74 12.96 17.40
CA ASP A 400 16.49 11.78 18.22
C ASP A 400 15.32 10.98 17.62
N GLU A 401 15.65 10.05 16.72
CA GLU A 401 14.70 9.20 15.99
C GLU A 401 13.89 8.27 16.91
N THR A 402 14.24 8.16 18.20
CA THR A 402 13.53 7.30 19.15
C THR A 402 12.12 7.80 19.47
N ALA A 403 11.86 9.10 19.35
CA ALA A 403 10.52 9.66 19.55
C ALA A 403 9.54 9.37 18.38
N ILE A 404 10.06 9.18 17.17
CA ILE A 404 9.27 8.69 16.02
C ILE A 404 8.97 7.19 16.21
N MET A 405 9.86 6.46 16.86
CA MET A 405 9.65 5.05 17.25
C MET A 405 8.65 4.87 18.41
N GLU A 406 8.29 5.90 19.18
CA GLU A 406 7.34 5.80 20.31
C GLU A 406 5.88 6.17 19.95
N SER A 407 5.67 6.86 18.83
CA SER A 407 4.33 7.24 18.33
C SER A 407 3.77 6.25 17.30
N ASP A 408 4.55 5.24 16.96
CA ASP A 408 4.15 4.08 16.18
C ASP A 408 3.27 3.14 17.03
N PRO A 409 2.00 2.87 16.64
CA PRO A 409 1.14 1.92 17.34
C PRO A 409 1.82 0.54 17.50
N GLU A 410 2.68 0.14 16.55
CA GLU A 410 3.44 -1.13 16.60
C GLU A 410 4.38 -1.20 17.83
N LYS A 411 4.95 -0.08 18.28
CA LYS A 411 5.87 -0.04 19.43
C LYS A 411 5.21 0.30 20.77
N LYS A 412 4.08 1.01 20.76
CA LYS A 412 3.25 1.19 21.96
C LYS A 412 2.73 -0.16 22.48
N LEU A 413 2.45 -1.10 21.59
CA LEU A 413 2.06 -2.47 21.94
C LEU A 413 3.25 -3.38 22.28
N ALA A 414 4.42 -3.19 21.65
CA ALA A 414 5.63 -3.95 22.00
C ALA A 414 6.11 -3.71 23.45
N GLN A 415 5.86 -2.52 24.03
CA GLN A 415 6.14 -2.25 25.46
C GLN A 415 5.08 -2.82 26.43
N GLN A 416 3.90 -3.24 25.95
CA GLN A 416 2.86 -3.88 26.79
C GLN A 416 2.98 -5.41 26.87
N GLY A 417 3.99 -6.02 26.21
CA GLY A 417 4.31 -7.43 26.41
C GLY A 417 3.24 -8.41 25.90
N LYS A 418 2.50 -8.06 24.84
CA LYS A 418 1.68 -9.03 24.09
C LYS A 418 2.45 -9.45 22.84
N GLU A 419 2.68 -10.74 22.67
CA GLU A 419 3.22 -11.32 21.43
C GLU A 419 2.30 -10.98 20.25
N GLY A 420 2.85 -10.46 19.13
CA GLY A 420 2.10 -10.25 17.87
C GLY A 420 2.07 -8.83 17.27
N GLY A 421 3.18 -8.08 17.27
CA GLY A 421 3.20 -6.65 16.94
C GLY A 421 2.65 -6.20 15.57
N GLU A 422 2.67 -7.07 14.55
CA GLU A 422 2.13 -6.76 13.21
C GLU A 422 0.61 -6.95 13.16
N LYS A 423 0.14 -8.15 13.55
CA LYS A 423 -1.28 -8.47 13.67
C LYS A 423 -2.03 -7.58 14.65
N ALA A 424 -1.36 -7.05 15.68
CA ALA A 424 -2.00 -6.20 16.67
C ALA A 424 -2.20 -4.76 16.19
N ALA A 425 -1.28 -4.21 15.37
CA ALA A 425 -1.45 -2.91 14.73
C ALA A 425 -2.52 -2.96 13.63
N GLU A 426 -2.59 -4.07 12.91
CA GLU A 426 -3.64 -4.32 11.92
C GLU A 426 -5.02 -4.46 12.58
N LYS A 427 -5.12 -5.16 13.71
CA LYS A 427 -6.34 -5.19 14.53
C LYS A 427 -6.76 -3.79 14.99
N GLU A 428 -5.83 -2.95 15.45
CA GLU A 428 -6.14 -1.57 15.84
C GLU A 428 -6.62 -0.73 14.63
N ALA A 429 -6.03 -0.92 13.45
CA ALA A 429 -6.46 -0.23 12.23
C ALA A 429 -7.85 -0.69 11.73
N LEU A 430 -8.16 -1.99 11.85
CA LEU A 430 -9.48 -2.54 11.53
C LEU A 430 -10.53 -2.09 12.55
N GLU A 431 -10.17 -1.95 13.83
CA GLU A 431 -11.04 -1.39 14.87
C GLU A 431 -11.33 0.09 14.62
N ASP A 432 -10.30 0.89 14.27
CA ASP A 432 -10.45 2.29 13.90
C ASP A 432 -11.29 2.49 12.62
N ALA A 433 -11.21 1.53 11.69
CA ALA A 433 -12.05 1.48 10.50
C ALA A 433 -13.49 0.99 10.79
N GLY A 434 -13.76 0.54 12.01
CA GLY A 434 -15.06 -0.01 12.42
C GLY A 434 -15.37 -1.38 11.82
N ILE A 435 -14.36 -2.09 11.29
CA ILE A 435 -14.50 -3.42 10.67
C ILE A 435 -14.57 -4.52 11.74
N ILE A 436 -13.83 -4.34 12.83
CA ILE A 436 -13.87 -5.25 13.99
C ILE A 436 -14.20 -4.47 15.26
N ASP A 437 -14.76 -5.15 16.27
CA ASP A 437 -14.91 -4.61 17.61
C ASP A 437 -14.15 -5.48 18.61
N LEU A 438 -12.96 -5.03 19.03
CA LEU A 438 -12.11 -5.76 19.98
C LEU A 438 -12.71 -5.84 21.40
N THR A 439 -13.84 -5.17 21.66
CA THR A 439 -14.51 -5.13 22.96
C THR A 439 -15.75 -6.03 23.04
N LYS A 440 -16.18 -6.61 21.92
CA LYS A 440 -17.23 -7.64 21.90
C LYS A 440 -16.58 -9.02 22.02
N ASP A 441 -17.02 -9.80 23.01
CA ASP A 441 -16.82 -11.25 22.98
C ASP A 441 -17.78 -11.79 21.92
N ASP A 442 -17.24 -12.19 20.77
CA ASP A 442 -18.01 -12.49 19.56
C ASP A 442 -19.01 -13.65 19.75
N GLU A 443 -20.29 -13.37 19.54
CA GLU A 443 -21.33 -14.35 19.24
C GLU A 443 -21.29 -14.80 17.75
N SER A 444 -20.37 -14.26 16.93
CA SER A 444 -20.28 -14.42 15.46
C SER A 444 -19.43 -15.60 14.96
N GLY A 445 -18.83 -16.41 15.85
CA GLY A 445 -18.17 -17.67 15.49
C GLY A 445 -16.78 -17.56 14.82
N ALA A 446 -16.48 -16.45 14.12
CA ALA A 446 -15.17 -16.18 13.52
C ALA A 446 -14.20 -15.54 14.53
N SER A 447 -12.91 -15.88 14.46
CA SER A 447 -11.92 -15.18 15.29
C SER A 447 -11.50 -13.86 14.65
N VAL A 448 -11.11 -12.89 15.47
CA VAL A 448 -10.50 -11.63 14.99
C VAL A 448 -9.29 -11.89 14.10
N ASP A 449 -8.55 -12.98 14.32
CA ASP A 449 -7.41 -13.35 13.47
C ASP A 449 -7.85 -13.81 12.07
N ASP A 450 -8.99 -14.48 11.95
CA ASP A 450 -9.53 -14.91 10.65
C ASP A 450 -10.04 -13.70 9.85
N ILE A 451 -10.70 -12.75 10.53
CA ILE A 451 -11.14 -11.49 9.91
C ILE A 451 -9.94 -10.70 9.37
N VAL A 452 -8.89 -10.57 10.17
CA VAL A 452 -7.64 -9.92 9.75
C VAL A 452 -7.08 -10.59 8.49
N SER A 453 -6.97 -11.92 8.49
CA SER A 453 -6.43 -12.66 7.35
C SER A 453 -7.26 -12.51 6.07
N VAL A 454 -8.59 -12.44 6.17
CA VAL A 454 -9.47 -12.16 5.02
C VAL A 454 -9.21 -10.76 4.45
N VAL A 455 -9.14 -9.74 5.30
CA VAL A 455 -8.94 -8.35 4.86
C VAL A 455 -7.53 -8.15 4.27
N GLU A 456 -6.52 -8.72 4.91
CA GLU A 456 -5.13 -8.72 4.42
C GLU A 456 -5.05 -9.34 3.03
N THR A 457 -5.59 -10.54 2.86
CA THR A 457 -5.60 -11.24 1.55
C THR A 457 -6.38 -10.44 0.49
N ALA A 458 -7.50 -9.81 0.86
CA ALA A 458 -8.24 -8.94 -0.06
C ALA A 458 -7.44 -7.68 -0.44
N ALA A 459 -6.66 -7.11 0.47
CA ALA A 459 -5.79 -5.98 0.18
C ALA A 459 -4.64 -6.37 -0.75
N GLU A 460 -3.96 -7.48 -0.47
CA GLU A 460 -2.83 -8.00 -1.25
C GLU A 460 -3.23 -8.39 -2.67
N SER A 461 -4.42 -8.95 -2.83
CA SER A 461 -4.96 -9.37 -4.13
C SER A 461 -5.62 -8.26 -4.93
N GLY A 462 -5.71 -7.04 -4.39
CA GLY A 462 -6.41 -5.91 -5.01
C GLY A 462 -7.94 -6.00 -4.95
N GLY A 463 -8.50 -6.98 -4.22
CA GLY A 463 -9.93 -7.17 -4.07
C GLY A 463 -10.67 -6.04 -3.35
N LEU A 464 -9.95 -5.12 -2.70
CA LEU A 464 -10.52 -3.91 -2.09
C LEU A 464 -10.69 -2.74 -3.09
N GLU A 465 -10.22 -2.87 -4.33
CA GLU A 465 -10.22 -1.76 -5.29
C GLU A 465 -11.64 -1.30 -5.67
N GLY A 466 -11.99 -0.09 -5.23
CA GLY A 466 -13.29 0.53 -5.51
C GLY A 466 -14.37 0.22 -4.47
N ILE A 467 -14.04 -0.44 -3.36
CA ILE A 467 -14.87 -0.44 -2.17
C ILE A 467 -14.83 0.98 -1.56
N THR A 468 -16.01 1.54 -1.28
CA THR A 468 -16.15 2.90 -0.75
C THR A 468 -16.80 2.87 0.63
N SER A 469 -16.84 4.02 1.31
CA SER A 469 -17.53 4.15 2.60
C SER A 469 -19.01 3.76 2.55
N ASP A 470 -19.65 3.90 1.38
CA ASP A 470 -21.08 3.62 1.20
C ASP A 470 -21.35 2.12 1.22
N SER A 471 -20.35 1.30 0.90
CA SER A 471 -20.41 -0.17 0.89
C SER A 471 -19.84 -0.78 2.17
N LEU A 472 -19.44 0.02 3.17
CA LEU A 472 -18.68 -0.45 4.33
C LEU A 472 -19.47 -1.45 5.17
N GLU A 473 -20.76 -1.20 5.42
CA GLU A 473 -21.62 -2.13 6.18
C GLU A 473 -21.74 -3.48 5.47
N THR A 474 -21.94 -3.45 4.15
CA THR A 474 -22.00 -4.66 3.31
C THR A 474 -20.67 -5.39 3.26
N PHE A 475 -19.56 -4.65 3.17
CA PHE A 475 -18.21 -5.22 3.23
C PHE A 475 -17.94 -5.94 4.54
N ILE A 476 -18.31 -5.34 5.67
CA ILE A 476 -18.14 -5.95 7.00
C ILE A 476 -18.92 -7.28 7.07
N GLU A 477 -20.18 -7.30 6.63
CA GLU A 477 -20.99 -8.53 6.63
C GLU A 477 -20.35 -9.65 5.78
N VAL A 478 -19.83 -9.30 4.60
CA VAL A 478 -19.14 -10.27 3.71
C VAL A 478 -17.85 -10.79 4.36
N VAL A 479 -17.08 -9.91 5.00
CA VAL A 479 -15.83 -10.27 5.69
C VAL A 479 -16.08 -11.18 6.89
N GLU A 480 -17.11 -10.90 7.69
CA GLU A 480 -17.47 -11.74 8.84
C GLU A 480 -17.86 -13.16 8.39
N VAL A 481 -18.72 -13.26 7.36
CA VAL A 481 -19.13 -14.57 6.81
C VAL A 481 -17.96 -15.30 6.15
N ALA A 482 -17.06 -14.58 5.49
CA ALA A 482 -15.82 -15.14 4.96
C ALA A 482 -14.91 -15.71 6.04
N ALA A 483 -14.70 -14.96 7.12
CA ALA A 483 -13.87 -15.40 8.24
C ALA A 483 -14.47 -16.63 8.92
N GLU A 484 -15.79 -16.68 9.09
CA GLU A 484 -16.49 -17.85 9.62
C GLU A 484 -16.33 -19.07 8.68
N SER A 485 -16.48 -18.86 7.36
CA SER A 485 -16.36 -19.93 6.36
C SER A 485 -14.95 -20.51 6.29
N VAL A 486 -13.92 -19.66 6.43
CA VAL A 486 -12.52 -20.09 6.50
C VAL A 486 -12.29 -20.90 7.78
N ALA A 487 -12.78 -20.43 8.93
CA ALA A 487 -12.66 -21.17 10.19
C ALA A 487 -13.34 -22.56 10.16
N GLU A 488 -14.44 -22.72 9.43
CA GLU A 488 -15.17 -23.97 9.29
C GLU A 488 -14.48 -25.01 8.37
N GLN A 489 -13.72 -24.60 7.35
CA GLN A 489 -13.12 -25.51 6.35
C GLN A 489 -11.78 -26.14 6.80
N GLY A 490 -11.02 -25.48 7.68
CA GLY A 490 -9.77 -25.98 8.23
C GLY A 490 -8.60 -26.03 7.24
N THR A 491 -7.38 -26.27 7.76
CA THR A 491 -6.07 -25.92 7.16
C THR A 491 -5.74 -26.46 5.76
N ALA A 492 -6.56 -27.32 5.16
CA ALA A 492 -6.36 -27.85 3.81
C ALA A 492 -7.25 -27.18 2.73
N GLY A 493 -8.35 -26.53 3.12
CA GLY A 493 -9.22 -25.73 2.23
C GLY A 493 -9.02 -24.22 2.40
N ASP A 494 -8.43 -23.80 3.52
CA ASP A 494 -8.25 -22.40 3.90
C ASP A 494 -7.51 -21.57 2.86
N SER A 495 -6.45 -22.10 2.21
CA SER A 495 -5.65 -21.29 1.28
C SER A 495 -6.41 -20.91 0.02
N ASP A 496 -7.14 -21.87 -0.57
CA ASP A 496 -7.82 -21.66 -1.85
C ASP A 496 -9.07 -20.80 -1.64
N LEU A 497 -9.82 -21.06 -0.56
CA LEU A 497 -10.98 -20.24 -0.22
C LEU A 497 -10.56 -18.80 0.10
N LEU A 498 -9.55 -18.61 0.97
CA LEU A 498 -9.08 -17.29 1.37
C LEU A 498 -8.54 -16.49 0.17
N GLU A 499 -7.77 -17.13 -0.71
CA GLU A 499 -7.26 -16.49 -1.94
C GLU A 499 -8.40 -16.11 -2.90
N ASN A 500 -9.38 -16.99 -3.09
CA ASN A 500 -10.53 -16.73 -3.95
C ASN A 500 -11.44 -15.63 -3.39
N VAL A 501 -11.71 -15.64 -2.09
CA VAL A 501 -12.45 -14.58 -1.38
C VAL A 501 -11.70 -13.26 -1.49
N GLY A 502 -10.40 -13.25 -1.22
CA GLY A 502 -9.56 -12.06 -1.31
C GLY A 502 -9.65 -11.42 -2.70
N LYS A 503 -9.35 -12.18 -3.76
CA LYS A 503 -9.38 -11.69 -5.14
C LYS A 503 -10.76 -11.18 -5.58
N ASN A 504 -11.83 -11.79 -5.07
CA ASN A 504 -13.18 -11.50 -5.50
C ASN A 504 -13.96 -10.63 -4.50
N MET A 505 -13.32 -10.08 -3.46
CA MET A 505 -13.98 -9.37 -2.37
C MET A 505 -14.93 -8.29 -2.85
N LYS A 506 -14.48 -7.40 -3.75
CA LYS A 506 -15.35 -6.41 -4.41
C LYS A 506 -16.58 -7.03 -5.07
N THR A 507 -16.39 -8.09 -5.85
CA THR A 507 -17.47 -8.77 -6.58
C THR A 507 -18.49 -9.36 -5.59
N LEU A 508 -18.03 -9.93 -4.48
CA LEU A 508 -18.89 -10.46 -3.42
C LEU A 508 -19.71 -9.35 -2.75
N VAL A 509 -19.10 -8.20 -2.47
CA VAL A 509 -19.79 -7.00 -1.96
C VAL A 509 -20.85 -6.52 -2.95
N GLU A 510 -20.52 -6.40 -4.24
CA GLU A 510 -21.46 -5.97 -5.28
C GLU A 510 -22.62 -6.97 -5.46
N ILE A 511 -22.37 -8.27 -5.35
CA ILE A 511 -23.43 -9.30 -5.36
C ILE A 511 -24.40 -9.04 -4.21
N LYS A 512 -23.87 -8.85 -3.00
CA LYS A 512 -24.68 -8.62 -1.80
C LYS A 512 -25.49 -7.32 -1.89
N GLU A 513 -24.90 -6.25 -2.39
CA GLU A 513 -25.59 -4.96 -2.59
C GLU A 513 -26.79 -5.09 -3.53
N VAL A 514 -26.66 -5.84 -4.62
CA VAL A 514 -27.75 -6.02 -5.60
C VAL A 514 -28.77 -7.05 -5.11
N ALA A 515 -28.31 -8.15 -4.50
CA ALA A 515 -29.18 -9.24 -4.08
C ALA A 515 -29.92 -8.97 -2.76
N GLY A 516 -29.41 -8.06 -1.92
CA GLY A 516 -30.02 -7.67 -0.65
C GLY A 516 -30.30 -8.87 0.27
N ASP A 517 -31.55 -8.98 0.72
CA ASP A 517 -31.99 -10.01 1.66
C ASP A 517 -31.82 -11.45 1.13
N SER A 518 -31.79 -11.64 -0.19
CA SER A 518 -31.57 -12.97 -0.78
C SER A 518 -30.16 -13.49 -0.50
N ALA A 519 -29.17 -12.61 -0.31
CA ALA A 519 -27.78 -12.96 -0.01
C ALA A 519 -27.48 -12.81 1.49
N THR A 520 -28.26 -13.45 2.36
CA THR A 520 -28.07 -13.44 3.83
C THR A 520 -27.87 -14.86 4.37
N GLY A 521 -27.30 -14.99 5.57
CA GLY A 521 -27.15 -16.29 6.26
C GLY A 521 -26.47 -17.36 5.41
N ASP A 522 -27.10 -18.52 5.28
CA ASP A 522 -26.59 -19.67 4.51
C ASP A 522 -26.38 -19.34 3.02
N GLY A 523 -27.19 -18.43 2.46
CA GLY A 523 -27.02 -17.96 1.08
C GLY A 523 -25.71 -17.22 0.91
N LEU A 524 -25.37 -16.31 1.85
CA LEU A 524 -24.10 -15.58 1.83
C LEU A 524 -22.91 -16.52 2.08
N LYS A 525 -23.03 -17.46 3.01
CA LYS A 525 -22.02 -18.52 3.23
C LYS A 525 -21.74 -19.30 1.96
N SER A 526 -22.78 -19.71 1.23
CA SER A 526 -22.63 -20.44 -0.03
C SER A 526 -21.99 -19.60 -1.15
N ILE A 527 -22.33 -18.31 -1.25
CA ILE A 527 -21.69 -17.36 -2.18
C ILE A 527 -20.18 -17.28 -1.88
N VAL A 528 -19.83 -17.08 -0.60
CA VAL A 528 -18.43 -16.99 -0.14
C VAL A 528 -17.67 -18.30 -0.41
N ALA A 529 -18.27 -19.45 -0.11
CA ALA A 529 -17.68 -20.77 -0.34
C ALA A 529 -17.38 -21.05 -1.82
N ASN A 530 -18.06 -20.34 -2.73
CA ASN A 530 -17.87 -20.42 -4.18
C ASN A 530 -17.34 -19.09 -4.76
N ALA A 531 -16.48 -18.39 -4.01
CA ALA A 531 -15.92 -17.10 -4.42
C ALA A 531 -15.15 -17.16 -5.75
N ASP A 532 -14.62 -18.32 -6.15
CA ASP A 532 -14.02 -18.55 -7.48
C ASP A 532 -15.01 -18.32 -8.64
N LYS A 533 -16.32 -18.46 -8.37
CA LYS A 533 -17.42 -18.26 -9.32
C LYS A 533 -18.13 -16.92 -9.13
N ALA A 534 -17.60 -16.01 -8.32
CA ALA A 534 -18.24 -14.73 -8.02
C ALA A 534 -18.54 -13.91 -9.29
N ALA A 535 -17.69 -13.95 -10.31
CA ALA A 535 -17.95 -13.25 -11.58
C ALA A 535 -19.19 -13.79 -12.30
N ASP A 536 -19.39 -15.12 -12.29
CA ASP A 536 -20.55 -15.76 -12.92
C ASP A 536 -21.83 -15.49 -12.11
N LEU A 537 -21.74 -15.58 -10.78
CA LEU A 537 -22.83 -15.21 -9.87
C LEU A 537 -23.25 -13.75 -10.09
N LYS A 538 -22.30 -12.82 -10.18
CA LYS A 538 -22.58 -11.39 -10.42
C LYS A 538 -23.35 -11.19 -11.73
N GLU A 539 -22.97 -11.90 -12.79
CA GLU A 539 -23.67 -11.79 -14.07
C GLU A 539 -25.13 -12.26 -13.96
N VAL A 540 -25.37 -13.39 -13.28
CA VAL A 540 -26.73 -13.90 -13.03
C VAL A 540 -27.54 -12.93 -12.17
N VAL A 541 -26.95 -12.38 -11.11
CA VAL A 541 -27.58 -11.41 -10.19
C VAL A 541 -27.98 -10.13 -10.92
N VAL A 542 -27.08 -9.57 -11.74
CA VAL A 542 -27.37 -8.37 -12.55
C VAL A 542 -28.53 -8.61 -13.53
N LYS A 543 -28.59 -9.79 -14.14
CA LYS A 543 -29.71 -10.15 -15.03
C LYS A 543 -31.02 -10.34 -14.28
N ALA A 544 -30.97 -10.95 -13.09
CA ALA A 544 -32.14 -11.11 -12.24
C ALA A 544 -32.69 -9.74 -11.80
N ASP A 545 -31.82 -8.81 -11.40
CA ASP A 545 -32.21 -7.43 -11.05
C ASP A 545 -32.83 -6.70 -12.24
N ALA A 546 -32.17 -6.74 -13.41
CA ALA A 546 -32.69 -6.11 -14.62
C ALA A 546 -34.05 -6.67 -15.07
N ALA A 547 -34.34 -7.94 -14.76
CA ALA A 547 -35.62 -8.59 -15.04
C ALA A 547 -36.65 -8.46 -13.91
N GLY A 548 -36.27 -7.94 -12.74
CA GLY A 548 -37.12 -7.88 -11.55
C GLY A 548 -37.44 -9.24 -10.93
N THR A 549 -36.51 -10.20 -11.00
CA THR A 549 -36.66 -11.57 -10.49
C THR A 549 -35.68 -11.89 -9.35
N THR A 550 -35.27 -10.87 -8.58
CA THR A 550 -34.31 -11.02 -7.47
C THR A 550 -34.82 -11.93 -6.35
N GLU A 551 -36.14 -12.04 -6.15
CA GLU A 551 -36.77 -12.96 -5.20
C GLU A 551 -36.39 -14.44 -5.43
N SER A 552 -35.98 -14.80 -6.65
CA SER A 552 -35.58 -16.15 -7.04
C SER A 552 -34.08 -16.42 -6.81
N LEU A 553 -33.30 -15.44 -6.35
CA LEU A 553 -31.86 -15.59 -6.13
C LEU A 553 -31.52 -16.48 -4.94
N GLY A 554 -32.42 -16.70 -3.99
CA GLY A 554 -32.19 -17.63 -2.87
C GLY A 554 -31.75 -19.02 -3.35
N THR A 555 -32.49 -19.61 -4.29
CA THR A 555 -32.15 -20.92 -4.88
C THR A 555 -30.84 -20.88 -5.67
N VAL A 556 -30.52 -19.74 -6.31
CA VAL A 556 -29.24 -19.56 -7.00
C VAL A 556 -28.09 -19.63 -6.02
N PHE A 557 -28.21 -18.97 -4.86
CA PHE A 557 -27.16 -18.97 -3.86
C PHE A 557 -27.05 -20.29 -3.11
N GLU A 558 -28.16 -21.00 -2.87
CA GLU A 558 -28.13 -22.38 -2.38
C GLU A 558 -27.37 -23.35 -3.32
N ASN A 559 -27.28 -23.01 -4.62
CA ASN A 559 -26.62 -23.78 -5.66
C ASN A 559 -25.50 -22.97 -6.33
N ALA A 560 -24.76 -22.17 -5.55
CA ALA A 560 -23.70 -21.30 -6.06
C ALA A 560 -22.57 -22.08 -6.75
N ASP A 561 -22.41 -23.36 -6.43
CA ASP A 561 -21.49 -24.27 -7.11
C ASP A 561 -21.86 -24.53 -8.57
N GLN A 562 -23.12 -24.31 -8.97
CA GLN A 562 -23.58 -24.42 -10.36
C GLN A 562 -23.68 -23.07 -11.10
N ALA A 563 -23.09 -22.00 -10.54
CA ALA A 563 -23.21 -20.65 -11.10
C ALA A 563 -22.75 -20.54 -12.56
N THR A 564 -21.67 -21.25 -12.94
CA THR A 564 -21.15 -21.24 -14.31
C THR A 564 -22.14 -21.87 -15.28
N GLU A 565 -22.67 -23.06 -14.97
CA GLU A 565 -23.71 -23.72 -15.75
C GLU A 565 -24.97 -22.86 -15.85
N LEU A 566 -25.41 -22.27 -14.73
CA LEU A 566 -26.61 -21.46 -14.69
C LEU A 566 -26.46 -20.20 -15.56
N LYS A 567 -25.31 -19.52 -15.46
CA LYS A 567 -24.99 -18.38 -16.31
C LYS A 567 -25.10 -18.74 -17.78
N GLU A 568 -24.51 -19.86 -18.20
CA GLU A 568 -24.60 -20.31 -19.59
C GLU A 568 -26.05 -20.52 -20.03
N MET A 569 -26.89 -21.11 -19.16
CA MET A 569 -28.31 -21.31 -19.46
C MET A 569 -29.09 -19.99 -19.54
N VAL A 570 -28.80 -19.05 -18.65
CA VAL A 570 -29.38 -17.71 -18.68
C VAL A 570 -29.01 -16.97 -19.97
N VAL A 571 -27.72 -16.98 -20.36
CA VAL A 571 -27.25 -16.41 -21.63
C VAL A 571 -27.95 -17.08 -22.81
N LYS A 572 -28.05 -18.41 -22.83
CA LYS A 572 -28.69 -19.14 -23.93
C LYS A 572 -30.20 -18.85 -24.03
N ALA A 573 -30.87 -18.68 -22.91
CA ALA A 573 -32.28 -18.29 -22.89
C ALA A 573 -32.48 -16.90 -23.51
N GLU A 574 -31.59 -15.94 -23.24
CA GLU A 574 -31.64 -14.62 -23.87
C GLU A 574 -31.39 -14.69 -25.39
N GLU A 575 -30.36 -15.44 -25.82
CA GLU A 575 -30.02 -15.62 -27.25
C GLU A 575 -31.17 -16.24 -28.06
N THR A 576 -31.94 -17.13 -27.44
CA THR A 576 -33.08 -17.82 -28.06
C THR A 576 -34.39 -17.02 -27.96
N GLY A 577 -34.35 -15.80 -27.39
CA GLY A 577 -35.55 -14.97 -27.17
C GLY A 577 -36.47 -15.48 -26.04
N SER A 578 -35.96 -16.39 -25.22
CA SER A 578 -36.64 -17.02 -24.08
C SER A 578 -36.34 -16.31 -22.77
N GLY A 579 -35.96 -15.03 -22.79
CA GLY A 579 -35.63 -14.25 -21.59
C GLY A 579 -36.78 -14.16 -20.57
N GLY A 580 -38.03 -14.36 -21.00
CA GLY A 580 -39.18 -14.48 -20.09
C GLY A 580 -39.17 -15.73 -19.20
N SER A 581 -38.31 -16.71 -19.48
CA SER A 581 -38.11 -17.92 -18.67
C SER A 581 -37.06 -17.73 -17.57
N LEU A 582 -36.47 -16.54 -17.42
CA LEU A 582 -35.41 -16.29 -16.44
C LEU A 582 -35.85 -16.67 -15.01
N ASP A 583 -37.03 -16.26 -14.58
CA ASP A 583 -37.56 -16.62 -13.25
C ASP A 583 -37.63 -18.13 -13.04
N SER A 584 -38.03 -18.89 -14.07
CA SER A 584 -38.05 -20.35 -14.03
C SER A 584 -36.64 -20.94 -13.95
N LEU A 585 -35.65 -20.34 -14.61
CA LEU A 585 -34.27 -20.82 -14.55
C LEU A 585 -33.66 -20.59 -13.17
N LEU A 586 -33.86 -19.41 -12.58
CA LEU A 586 -33.31 -19.08 -11.26
C LEU A 586 -33.90 -19.96 -10.15
N LYS A 587 -35.21 -20.23 -10.20
CA LYS A 587 -35.90 -21.16 -9.27
C LYS A 587 -35.47 -22.61 -9.38
N ASN A 588 -34.78 -22.99 -10.46
CA ASN A 588 -34.30 -24.35 -10.71
C ASN A 588 -32.78 -24.33 -10.96
N ALA A 589 -32.05 -23.49 -10.22
CA ALA A 589 -30.60 -23.39 -10.31
C ALA A 589 -29.89 -24.73 -10.02
N ASP A 590 -30.49 -25.56 -9.17
CA ASP A 590 -30.06 -26.93 -8.88
C ASP A 590 -30.06 -27.84 -10.14
N GLN A 591 -30.86 -27.49 -11.15
CA GLN A 591 -30.97 -28.20 -12.42
C GLN A 591 -30.05 -27.65 -13.52
N ALA A 592 -29.20 -26.65 -13.24
CA ALA A 592 -28.39 -25.99 -14.26
C ALA A 592 -27.51 -26.97 -15.05
N THR A 593 -26.92 -27.97 -14.38
CA THR A 593 -26.14 -29.04 -15.03
C THR A 593 -26.99 -29.87 -16.00
N ASN A 594 -28.20 -30.28 -15.59
CA ASN A 594 -29.11 -31.06 -16.43
C ASN A 594 -29.59 -30.24 -17.63
N LEU A 595 -29.91 -28.97 -17.40
CA LEU A 595 -30.31 -28.03 -18.44
C LEU A 595 -29.20 -27.85 -19.48
N LYS A 596 -27.96 -27.64 -19.04
CA LYS A 596 -26.80 -27.52 -19.94
C LYS A 596 -26.63 -28.74 -20.83
N GLN A 597 -26.71 -29.94 -20.26
CA GLN A 597 -26.60 -31.18 -21.03
C GLN A 597 -27.73 -31.32 -22.05
N MET A 598 -28.96 -30.95 -21.68
CA MET A 598 -30.08 -30.97 -22.62
C MET A 598 -29.95 -29.92 -23.73
N VAL A 599 -29.47 -28.72 -23.43
CA VAL A 599 -29.15 -27.68 -24.44
C VAL A 599 -28.13 -28.23 -25.43
N GLU A 600 -27.02 -28.78 -24.97
CA GLU A 600 -26.01 -29.36 -25.84
C GLU A 600 -26.56 -30.50 -26.72
N LYS A 601 -27.46 -31.33 -26.16
CA LYS A 601 -28.09 -32.42 -26.92
C LYS A 601 -29.10 -31.90 -27.94
N ALA A 602 -29.86 -30.86 -27.60
CA ALA A 602 -30.77 -30.19 -28.53
C ALA A 602 -30.00 -29.57 -29.70
N GLU A 603 -28.88 -28.90 -29.45
CA GLU A 603 -27.99 -28.36 -30.49
C GLU A 603 -27.44 -29.48 -31.40
N LYS A 604 -26.93 -30.56 -30.80
CA LYS A 604 -26.42 -31.73 -31.55
C LYS A 604 -27.49 -32.40 -32.42
N THR A 605 -28.76 -32.32 -32.03
CA THR A 605 -29.89 -32.95 -32.74
C THR A 605 -30.67 -31.97 -33.63
N GLY A 606 -30.29 -30.68 -33.66
CA GLY A 606 -30.96 -29.64 -34.43
C GLY A 606 -32.33 -29.22 -33.86
N ALA A 607 -32.58 -29.46 -32.58
CA ALA A 607 -33.82 -29.12 -31.88
C ALA A 607 -33.74 -27.75 -31.17
N GLU A 608 -32.90 -26.84 -31.68
CA GLU A 608 -32.63 -25.52 -31.09
C GLU A 608 -33.89 -24.65 -30.99
N GLU A 609 -34.83 -24.80 -31.93
CA GLU A 609 -36.12 -24.07 -31.92
C GLU A 609 -36.99 -24.41 -30.69
N SER A 610 -36.73 -25.55 -30.05
CA SER A 610 -37.49 -26.01 -28.89
C SER A 610 -36.88 -25.62 -27.53
N LEU A 611 -35.72 -24.95 -27.52
CA LEU A 611 -35.03 -24.56 -26.29
C LEU A 611 -35.87 -23.63 -25.39
N GLY A 612 -36.75 -22.80 -25.96
CA GLY A 612 -37.64 -21.97 -25.15
C GLY A 612 -38.64 -22.77 -24.30
N MET A 613 -39.12 -23.91 -24.81
CA MET A 613 -39.97 -24.81 -24.03
C MET A 613 -39.16 -25.53 -22.94
N LEU A 614 -37.90 -25.87 -23.23
CA LEU A 614 -36.99 -26.43 -22.23
C LEU A 614 -36.79 -25.48 -21.04
N PHE A 615 -36.46 -24.21 -21.32
CA PHE A 615 -36.24 -23.21 -20.27
C PHE A 615 -37.50 -22.86 -19.48
N THR A 616 -38.67 -22.94 -20.11
CA THR A 616 -39.97 -22.73 -19.43
C THR A 616 -40.36 -23.90 -18.51
N ASN A 617 -39.80 -25.09 -18.73
CA ASN A 617 -40.03 -26.29 -17.92
C ASN A 617 -38.74 -26.74 -17.23
N ALA A 618 -37.98 -25.77 -16.69
CA ALA A 618 -36.68 -26.03 -16.07
C ALA A 618 -36.77 -27.04 -14.90
N ASP A 619 -37.91 -27.06 -14.21
CA ASP A 619 -38.25 -28.00 -13.14
C ASP A 619 -38.33 -29.47 -13.62
N GLN A 620 -38.54 -29.70 -14.91
CA GLN A 620 -38.61 -31.03 -15.51
C GLN A 620 -37.26 -31.54 -16.03
N ALA A 621 -36.17 -30.79 -15.82
CA ALA A 621 -34.88 -31.09 -16.41
C ALA A 621 -34.37 -32.49 -16.09
N SER A 622 -34.43 -32.92 -14.83
CA SER A 622 -34.05 -34.29 -14.44
C SER A 622 -34.89 -35.36 -15.15
N ASN A 623 -36.21 -35.18 -15.22
CA ASN A 623 -37.11 -36.14 -15.86
C ASN A 623 -36.85 -36.25 -17.37
N LEU A 624 -36.65 -35.11 -18.02
CA LEU A 624 -36.30 -35.04 -19.44
C LEU A 624 -34.95 -35.68 -19.70
N MET A 625 -33.95 -35.42 -18.85
CA MET A 625 -32.63 -36.02 -18.97
C MET A 625 -32.67 -37.55 -18.88
N GLU A 626 -33.46 -38.12 -17.95
CA GLU A 626 -33.66 -39.57 -17.88
C GLU A 626 -34.28 -40.14 -19.16
N MET A 627 -35.25 -39.44 -19.76
CA MET A 627 -35.88 -39.85 -21.02
C MET A 627 -34.89 -39.80 -22.18
N VAL A 628 -34.05 -38.77 -22.23
CA VAL A 628 -33.01 -38.61 -23.24
C VAL A 628 -31.99 -39.74 -23.14
N ASP A 629 -31.50 -40.05 -21.94
CA ASP A 629 -30.56 -41.16 -21.72
C ASP A 629 -31.15 -42.52 -22.09
N LYS A 630 -32.44 -42.72 -21.85
CA LYS A 630 -33.15 -43.94 -22.25
C LYS A 630 -33.32 -44.02 -23.77
N ALA A 631 -33.61 -42.91 -24.43
CA ALA A 631 -33.69 -42.85 -25.88
C ALA A 631 -32.33 -43.18 -26.52
N GLU A 632 -31.23 -42.65 -25.98
CA GLU A 632 -29.87 -42.98 -26.44
C GLU A 632 -29.54 -44.46 -26.25
N LYS A 633 -29.82 -45.02 -25.07
CA LYS A 633 -29.61 -46.46 -24.78
C LYS A 633 -30.42 -47.38 -25.68
N THR A 634 -31.58 -46.92 -26.17
CA THR A 634 -32.47 -47.70 -27.05
C THR A 634 -32.26 -47.42 -28.53
N GLY A 635 -31.33 -46.52 -28.89
CA GLY A 635 -31.06 -46.13 -30.28
C GLY A 635 -32.17 -45.27 -30.89
N ALA A 636 -33.03 -44.66 -30.07
CA ALA A 636 -34.12 -43.78 -30.48
C ALA A 636 -33.69 -42.29 -30.50
N SER A 637 -32.40 -42.01 -30.65
CA SER A 637 -31.85 -40.64 -30.61
C SER A 637 -32.42 -39.73 -31.71
N GLU A 638 -32.84 -40.28 -32.85
CA GLU A 638 -33.54 -39.53 -33.91
C GLU A 638 -34.90 -38.97 -33.46
N SER A 639 -35.49 -39.49 -32.39
CA SER A 639 -36.76 -39.02 -31.82
C SER A 639 -36.59 -37.93 -30.77
N LEU A 640 -35.36 -37.55 -30.39
CA LEU A 640 -35.09 -36.52 -29.39
C LEU A 640 -35.59 -35.15 -29.79
N GLY A 641 -35.59 -34.81 -31.08
CA GLY A 641 -36.17 -33.56 -31.57
C GLY A 641 -37.66 -33.41 -31.22
N ASN A 642 -38.42 -34.51 -31.21
CA ASN A 642 -39.83 -34.53 -30.79
C ASN A 642 -40.02 -34.60 -29.27
N LEU A 643 -38.96 -34.83 -28.50
CA LEU A 643 -39.00 -34.82 -27.04
C LEU A 643 -38.75 -33.41 -26.52
N PHE A 644 -37.89 -32.65 -27.20
CA PHE A 644 -37.66 -31.25 -26.90
C PHE A 644 -38.79 -30.35 -27.42
N ALA A 645 -39.39 -30.68 -28.59
CA ALA A 645 -40.57 -30.03 -29.15
C ALA A 645 -41.88 -30.49 -28.48
#